data_AF-A0A1G8CPJ1-F1
#
_entry.id   AF-A0A1G8CPJ1-F1
#
_cell.length_a   1.000
_cell.length_b   1.000
_cell.length_c   1.000
_cell.angle_alpha   90.00
_cell.angle_beta   90.00
_cell.angle_gamma   90.00
#
_symmetry.space_group_name_H-M   'P 1'
#
loop_
_entity.id
_entity.type
_entity.pdbx_description
1 polymer ?
#
loop_
_entity_poly.entity_id
_entity_poly.type
_entity_poly.pdbx_seq_one_letter_code
_entity_poly.pdbx_strand_id
1 'polypeptide(L)'
;MGLYMKKHTLLIIGLLGIIGVVKAATNTIDEIRDYGLRFNSYSVTEPERTSLFLDNYEPYAFKDELKVEFDLLIRPETLFGHVLTACTDAGKYVYQSVAVEGNKYYPTLVIEEQLHELASEIKLNEWHKVSITFQKKNNTIIADYDGKASKITYPLESVKTLQLFFGRRQDVVGEIVPIDLRDVKIEKDGKPFRHWKLKQHDPDICYDELAHAPATVINPHWLLDEHQEWNTVFTATGKDLLGATFDPKSSIFYLISRNGIQAFNPQNEQESALPVKGGYPAMEAISYFSFDTLSNEIVSYNLAKQTISSYSFDTNTWSATENNSEKQPAHINHSRIYCEEDSSFYMFGGYGFYRFHNDLYRLKPSVGKLEQLKYTPAIPPRTFAAAGIVGKTLYVFGGRGNESGRQEVRAHGYADLYVIDLNTGTSRKVWTLSEEIASNMSMSGNMYYSQEDSAFYAAIFAYDQRIVKVSLKDSTCTMISGAINNRVDCLENDMQICFSPATQRVFAVIAKTLRDKSRGIYIYSINLPLLSQSEIRQTAEPEKTGSSVGRGGYLAVAMVMLVLLAGAVLFYYRKKRSGSMRMPVDADGLTIKNDVSTDKNAVAEAVLMKKEERTPEKGETFRLEYKATKTFDREKSAISLLGSFNVWDKEGKNITSKFTPRLKKLLIVLILYGQKNKQGILIKKLDELLWGDKNDSSVRNNRNVSLSELRVLICEIGTIEVINDGGFLRIELGDDVFCDYITACKLINDFRESKEGQTEEMIPVILEVLLYGTLLPNTVIDWLDGFKADYSTLVIDLLNDLLIREEEMKNYKLASSIADVMFLHDSLSEEALHAKCRYLCMVGKKSLAKKIYDRFAKDYREILGEEYKSSFQSLIN
;
A
#
# COMPACT_ATOMS: atom_id res chain seq x y z
N MET A 1 50.91 -30.87 11.33
CA MET A 1 49.99 -30.70 10.20
C MET A 1 48.56 -31.16 10.49
N GLY A 2 48.33 -32.37 11.04
CA GLY A 2 46.98 -32.94 11.23
C GLY A 2 45.97 -32.15 12.11
N LEU A 3 46.42 -31.34 13.09
CA LEU A 3 45.50 -30.54 13.91
C LEU A 3 44.89 -29.34 13.16
N TYR A 4 45.59 -28.79 12.17
CA TYR A 4 45.15 -27.59 11.46
C TYR A 4 44.02 -27.92 10.47
N MET A 5 44.12 -29.06 9.76
CA MET A 5 43.07 -29.50 8.84
C MET A 5 41.76 -29.82 9.57
N LYS A 6 41.80 -30.47 10.75
CA LYS A 6 40.59 -30.78 11.53
C LYS A 6 39.76 -29.53 11.88
N LYS A 7 40.39 -28.39 12.19
CA LYS A 7 39.67 -27.13 12.46
C LYS A 7 38.95 -26.59 11.21
N HIS A 8 39.56 -26.69 10.03
CA HIS A 8 38.91 -26.25 8.79
C HIS A 8 37.78 -27.19 8.34
N THR A 9 37.91 -28.51 8.51
CA THR A 9 36.82 -29.46 8.20
C THR A 9 35.61 -29.24 9.11
N LEU A 10 35.82 -29.02 10.41
CA LEU A 10 34.74 -28.68 11.35
C LEU A 10 34.09 -27.32 11.06
N LEU A 11 34.86 -26.33 10.60
CA LEU A 11 34.32 -25.04 10.18
C LEU A 11 33.45 -25.17 8.91
N ILE A 12 33.87 -26.00 7.95
CA ILE A 12 33.12 -26.26 6.71
C ILE A 12 31.85 -27.07 6.98
N ILE A 13 31.90 -28.07 7.87
CA ILE A 13 30.70 -28.80 8.31
C ILE A 13 29.75 -27.87 9.10
N GLY A 14 30.29 -26.96 9.92
CA GLY A 14 29.52 -25.91 10.58
C GLY A 14 28.84 -24.95 9.59
N LEU A 15 29.56 -24.49 8.55
CA LEU A 15 28.97 -23.66 7.49
C LEU A 15 27.93 -24.41 6.66
N LEU A 16 28.16 -25.69 6.33
CA LEU A 16 27.18 -26.52 5.63
C LEU A 16 25.94 -26.81 6.49
N GLY A 17 26.10 -26.98 7.79
CA GLY A 17 25.00 -27.04 8.76
C GLY A 17 24.21 -25.74 8.83
N ILE A 18 24.89 -24.58 8.81
CA ILE A 18 24.24 -23.27 8.75
C ILE A 18 23.53 -23.07 7.41
N ILE A 19 24.11 -23.49 6.27
CA ILE A 19 23.44 -23.43 4.96
C ILE A 19 22.20 -24.36 4.93
N GLY A 20 22.26 -25.53 5.58
CA GLY A 20 21.12 -26.44 5.73
C GLY A 20 20.01 -25.87 6.62
N VAL A 21 20.36 -25.23 7.73
CA VAL A 21 19.40 -24.61 8.66
C VAL A 21 18.83 -23.31 8.08
N VAL A 22 19.61 -22.54 7.31
CA VAL A 22 19.10 -21.36 6.56
C VAL A 22 18.15 -21.79 5.45
N LYS A 23 18.36 -22.95 4.81
CA LYS A 23 17.38 -23.53 3.86
C LYS A 23 16.10 -24.04 4.53
N ALA A 24 16.15 -24.40 5.80
CA ALA A 24 14.98 -24.82 6.59
C ALA A 24 14.25 -23.64 7.27
N ALA A 25 14.77 -22.42 7.13
CA ALA A 25 14.15 -21.18 7.63
C ALA A 25 13.59 -20.29 6.50
N THR A 26 13.50 -20.82 5.28
CA THR A 26 12.86 -20.19 4.11
C THR A 26 11.77 -21.10 3.53
N ASN A 27 10.94 -21.68 4.40
CA ASN A 27 9.65 -22.27 4.00
C ASN A 27 8.57 -21.19 4.14
N THR A 28 8.17 -20.57 3.03
CA THR A 28 6.88 -19.87 2.90
C THR A 28 6.35 -19.98 1.48
N ILE A 29 7.14 -19.62 0.46
CA ILE A 29 6.64 -19.51 -0.92
C ILE A 29 6.40 -20.86 -1.60
N ASP A 30 7.34 -21.82 -1.53
CA ASP A 30 7.24 -23.06 -2.32
C ASP A 30 6.18 -24.06 -1.83
N GLU A 31 5.64 -23.87 -0.62
CA GLU A 31 4.52 -24.67 -0.11
C GLU A 31 3.13 -24.12 -0.52
N ILE A 32 3.05 -22.86 -0.98
CA ILE A 32 1.80 -22.25 -1.46
C ILE A 32 1.38 -22.91 -2.78
N ARG A 33 0.21 -23.56 -2.75
CA ARG A 33 -0.42 -24.28 -3.87
C ARG A 33 -1.45 -23.45 -4.62
N ASP A 34 -1.96 -22.39 -3.99
CA ASP A 34 -2.99 -21.50 -4.54
C ASP A 34 -2.33 -20.37 -5.34
N TYR A 35 -1.70 -20.76 -6.45
CA TYR A 35 -1.10 -19.84 -7.42
C TYR A 35 -1.51 -20.22 -8.84
N GLY A 36 -1.46 -19.23 -9.73
CA GLY A 36 -1.91 -19.33 -11.10
C GLY A 36 -2.58 -18.03 -11.56
N LEU A 37 -3.04 -18.05 -12.80
CA LEU A 37 -3.90 -17.03 -13.39
C LEU A 37 -5.33 -17.56 -13.45
N ARG A 38 -6.27 -16.88 -12.79
CA ARG A 38 -7.71 -17.08 -12.96
C ARG A 38 -8.20 -16.36 -14.21
N PHE A 39 -9.04 -17.03 -14.98
CA PHE A 39 -9.68 -16.44 -16.15
C PHE A 39 -11.08 -15.97 -15.79
N ASN A 40 -11.30 -14.65 -15.89
CA ASN A 40 -12.62 -14.04 -15.85
C ASN A 40 -13.39 -14.47 -17.12
N SER A 41 -14.61 -15.01 -16.94
CA SER A 41 -15.31 -15.79 -17.98
C SER A 41 -16.78 -15.34 -18.12
N TYR A 42 -17.75 -16.04 -17.52
CA TYR A 42 -19.17 -15.70 -17.59
C TYR A 42 -19.65 -14.76 -16.47
N SER A 43 -18.79 -14.51 -15.48
CA SER A 43 -18.98 -13.53 -14.41
C SER A 43 -18.83 -12.07 -14.85
N VAL A 44 -18.33 -11.83 -16.08
CA VAL A 44 -18.02 -10.50 -16.63
C VAL A 44 -18.49 -10.38 -18.08
N THR A 45 -18.46 -9.18 -18.67
CA THR A 45 -18.78 -8.99 -20.09
C THR A 45 -17.66 -9.50 -21.01
N GLU A 46 -17.96 -9.78 -22.27
CA GLU A 46 -16.96 -10.34 -23.22
C GLU A 46 -15.65 -9.53 -23.29
N PRO A 47 -15.66 -8.17 -23.31
CA PRO A 47 -14.43 -7.37 -23.30
C PRO A 47 -13.55 -7.53 -22.05
N GLU A 48 -14.16 -7.89 -20.92
CA GLU A 48 -13.54 -8.06 -19.61
C GLU A 48 -13.03 -9.49 -19.35
N ARG A 49 -13.29 -10.42 -20.29
CA ARG A 49 -12.78 -11.79 -20.22
C ARG A 49 -11.25 -11.81 -20.37
N THR A 50 -10.61 -12.77 -19.68
CA THR A 50 -9.15 -12.83 -19.60
C THR A 50 -8.51 -13.40 -20.87
N SER A 51 -7.36 -12.86 -21.25
CA SER A 51 -6.48 -13.36 -22.33
C SER A 51 -5.06 -13.58 -21.79
N LEU A 52 -4.38 -14.63 -22.24
CA LEU A 52 -2.96 -14.87 -21.97
C LEU A 52 -2.21 -15.15 -23.27
N PHE A 53 -1.28 -14.26 -23.61
CA PHE A 53 -0.46 -14.30 -24.81
C PHE A 53 1.00 -14.63 -24.48
N LEU A 54 1.45 -15.84 -24.84
CA LEU A 54 2.81 -16.33 -24.59
C LEU A 54 3.81 -15.69 -25.57
N ASP A 55 5.06 -15.46 -25.15
CA ASP A 55 6.12 -14.80 -25.95
C ASP A 55 5.63 -13.52 -26.67
N ASN A 56 4.83 -12.68 -25.99
CA ASN A 56 4.15 -11.51 -26.59
C ASN A 56 3.36 -11.80 -27.88
N TYR A 57 2.79 -12.99 -27.99
CA TYR A 57 2.04 -13.51 -29.13
C TYR A 57 2.88 -13.87 -30.37
N GLU A 58 4.20 -13.99 -30.25
CA GLU A 58 5.06 -14.45 -31.35
C GLU A 58 4.83 -15.95 -31.68
N PRO A 59 4.88 -16.35 -32.96
CA PRO A 59 4.59 -17.71 -33.38
C PRO A 59 5.82 -18.65 -33.25
N TYR A 60 5.62 -19.81 -32.63
CA TYR A 60 6.64 -20.83 -32.42
C TYR A 60 6.98 -21.59 -33.72
N ALA A 61 8.14 -21.32 -34.31
CA ALA A 61 8.73 -22.20 -35.33
C ALA A 61 9.25 -23.50 -34.70
N PHE A 62 9.05 -24.65 -35.34
CA PHE A 62 9.50 -25.98 -34.86
C PHE A 62 9.83 -26.91 -36.04
N LYS A 63 10.68 -27.93 -35.83
CA LYS A 63 11.11 -28.84 -36.91
C LYS A 63 10.21 -30.06 -37.01
N ASP A 64 10.18 -30.85 -35.95
CA ASP A 64 9.51 -32.14 -35.88
C ASP A 64 8.33 -32.08 -34.90
N GLU A 65 8.51 -31.43 -33.75
CA GLU A 65 7.59 -31.48 -32.62
C GLU A 65 7.50 -30.14 -31.88
N LEU A 66 6.29 -29.72 -31.54
CA LEU A 66 6.01 -28.68 -30.55
C LEU A 66 5.00 -29.23 -29.55
N LYS A 67 5.32 -29.18 -28.26
CA LYS A 67 4.43 -29.59 -27.17
C LYS A 67 4.19 -28.41 -26.24
N VAL A 68 2.92 -28.21 -25.91
CA VAL A 68 2.48 -27.31 -24.83
C VAL A 68 1.89 -28.18 -23.71
N GLU A 69 2.33 -27.94 -22.47
CA GLU A 69 1.90 -28.66 -21.26
C GLU A 69 1.50 -27.62 -20.21
N PHE A 70 0.42 -27.86 -19.47
CA PHE A 70 -0.07 -26.94 -18.44
C PHE A 70 -0.96 -27.67 -17.42
N ASP A 71 -1.06 -27.09 -16.22
CA ASP A 71 -1.99 -27.49 -15.18
C ASP A 71 -3.27 -26.63 -15.31
N LEU A 72 -4.43 -27.27 -15.29
CA LEU A 72 -5.75 -26.66 -15.52
C LEU A 72 -6.73 -27.05 -14.43
N LEU A 73 -7.35 -26.08 -13.76
CA LEU A 73 -8.50 -26.31 -12.86
C LEU A 73 -9.75 -25.65 -13.45
N ILE A 74 -10.87 -26.37 -13.48
CA ILE A 74 -12.14 -25.88 -14.03
C ILE A 74 -13.09 -25.58 -12.87
N ARG A 75 -13.61 -24.36 -12.82
CA ARG A 75 -14.45 -23.84 -11.73
C ARG A 75 -15.95 -24.09 -12.03
N PRO A 76 -16.81 -24.33 -11.00
CA PRO A 76 -18.21 -24.73 -11.17
C PRO A 76 -19.14 -23.56 -11.55
N GLU A 77 -18.81 -22.87 -12.65
CA GLU A 77 -19.64 -21.82 -13.25
C GLU A 77 -20.23 -22.33 -14.59
N THR A 78 -20.46 -21.45 -15.57
CA THR A 78 -20.92 -21.84 -16.91
C THR A 78 -19.80 -22.57 -17.67
N LEU A 79 -19.91 -23.90 -17.76
CA LEU A 79 -18.89 -24.79 -18.33
C LEU A 79 -18.96 -24.85 -19.87
N PHE A 80 -18.62 -23.77 -20.57
CA PHE A 80 -18.58 -23.73 -22.03
C PHE A 80 -17.43 -22.86 -22.56
N GLY A 81 -17.04 -23.11 -23.82
CA GLY A 81 -16.07 -22.28 -24.55
C GLY A 81 -14.67 -22.90 -24.67
N HIS A 82 -13.71 -22.06 -25.03
CA HIS A 82 -12.33 -22.44 -25.35
C HIS A 82 -11.36 -22.15 -24.18
N VAL A 83 -10.27 -22.92 -24.09
CA VAL A 83 -9.20 -22.76 -23.09
C VAL A 83 -7.91 -22.30 -23.76
N LEU A 84 -7.41 -23.11 -24.69
CA LEU A 84 -6.16 -22.92 -25.43
C LEU A 84 -6.47 -22.94 -26.92
N THR A 85 -5.99 -21.95 -27.66
CA THR A 85 -6.08 -21.89 -29.11
C THR A 85 -4.69 -21.97 -29.72
N ALA A 86 -4.53 -22.87 -30.68
CA ALA A 86 -3.35 -22.94 -31.55
C ALA A 86 -3.74 -22.54 -32.98
N CYS A 87 -3.02 -21.58 -33.57
CA CYS A 87 -3.19 -21.14 -34.94
C CYS A 87 -1.95 -21.47 -35.77
N THR A 88 -2.14 -22.08 -36.94
CA THR A 88 -1.08 -22.38 -37.92
C THR A 88 -0.74 -21.16 -38.78
N ASP A 89 0.42 -21.16 -39.44
CA ASP A 89 0.77 -20.14 -40.44
C ASP A 89 -0.14 -20.13 -41.69
N ALA A 90 -1.01 -21.15 -41.84
CA ALA A 90 -2.08 -21.21 -42.84
C ALA A 90 -3.43 -20.65 -42.35
N GLY A 91 -3.52 -20.11 -41.13
CA GLY A 91 -4.75 -19.56 -40.56
C GLY A 91 -5.78 -20.62 -40.12
N LYS A 92 -5.36 -21.90 -40.01
CA LYS A 92 -6.17 -22.99 -39.43
C LYS A 92 -6.00 -23.02 -37.92
N TYR A 93 -7.12 -23.24 -37.22
CA TYR A 93 -7.20 -23.26 -35.76
C TYR A 93 -7.42 -24.66 -35.21
N VAL A 94 -6.85 -24.91 -34.04
CA VAL A 94 -7.09 -26.07 -33.16
C VAL A 94 -7.39 -25.53 -31.77
N TYR A 95 -8.52 -25.93 -31.19
CA TYR A 95 -8.98 -25.43 -29.89
C TYR A 95 -9.05 -26.56 -28.86
N GLN A 96 -8.43 -26.38 -27.70
CA GLN A 96 -8.78 -27.12 -26.49
C GLN A 96 -10.03 -26.44 -25.90
N SER A 97 -11.08 -27.21 -25.59
CA SER A 97 -12.38 -26.64 -25.22
C SER A 97 -13.17 -27.56 -24.29
N VAL A 98 -14.25 -27.02 -23.72
CA VAL A 98 -15.29 -27.83 -23.06
C VAL A 98 -16.51 -27.91 -23.97
N ALA A 99 -16.91 -29.13 -24.29
CA ALA A 99 -18.12 -29.42 -25.05
C ALA A 99 -19.24 -29.91 -24.14
N VAL A 100 -20.48 -29.73 -24.62
CA VAL A 100 -21.71 -30.08 -23.90
C VAL A 100 -22.58 -30.96 -24.80
N GLU A 101 -23.03 -32.09 -24.27
CA GLU A 101 -23.97 -32.99 -24.92
C GLU A 101 -25.07 -33.39 -23.93
N GLY A 102 -26.25 -32.76 -24.06
CA GLY A 102 -27.30 -32.85 -23.05
C GLY A 102 -26.81 -32.29 -21.71
N ASN A 103 -26.70 -33.15 -20.69
CA ASN A 103 -26.15 -32.81 -19.37
C ASN A 103 -24.68 -33.23 -19.19
N LYS A 104 -24.04 -33.84 -20.21
CA LYS A 104 -22.63 -34.28 -20.16
C LYS A 104 -21.72 -33.10 -20.54
N TYR A 105 -20.76 -32.78 -19.68
CA TYR A 105 -19.70 -31.81 -19.94
C TYR A 105 -18.35 -32.54 -20.02
N TYR A 106 -17.61 -32.36 -21.10
CA TYR A 106 -16.37 -33.10 -21.34
C TYR A 106 -15.28 -32.25 -22.01
N PRO A 107 -13.98 -32.48 -21.68
CA PRO A 107 -12.89 -31.81 -22.34
C PRO A 107 -12.71 -32.40 -23.75
N THR A 108 -12.56 -31.51 -24.73
CA THR A 108 -12.50 -31.87 -26.15
C THR A 108 -11.37 -31.12 -26.85
N LEU A 109 -10.93 -31.67 -27.98
CA LEU A 109 -10.13 -30.94 -28.96
C LEU A 109 -11.01 -30.70 -30.20
N VAL A 110 -11.22 -29.43 -30.55
CA VAL A 110 -11.92 -29.01 -31.77
C VAL A 110 -10.89 -28.79 -32.87
N ILE A 111 -11.04 -29.52 -33.97
CA ILE A 111 -10.19 -29.40 -35.17
C ILE A 111 -11.11 -29.23 -36.37
N GLU A 112 -11.01 -28.08 -37.03
CA GLU A 112 -11.96 -27.66 -38.07
C GLU A 112 -13.41 -27.75 -37.58
N GLU A 113 -14.21 -28.70 -38.07
CA GLU A 113 -15.60 -28.92 -37.66
C GLU A 113 -15.79 -30.21 -36.82
N GLN A 114 -14.69 -30.85 -36.40
CA GLN A 114 -14.71 -32.13 -35.67
C GLN A 114 -14.37 -31.97 -34.18
N LEU A 115 -15.10 -32.71 -33.35
CA LEU A 115 -14.92 -32.83 -31.90
C LEU A 115 -14.20 -34.14 -31.57
N HIS A 116 -13.11 -34.06 -30.79
CA HIS A 116 -12.36 -35.21 -30.31
C HIS A 116 -12.36 -35.24 -28.77
N GLU A 117 -13.22 -36.09 -28.19
CA GLU A 117 -13.34 -36.29 -26.75
C GLU A 117 -12.00 -36.75 -26.12
N LEU A 118 -11.55 -36.05 -25.07
CA LEU A 118 -10.32 -36.37 -24.35
C LEU A 118 -10.63 -37.23 -23.12
N ALA A 119 -11.59 -36.81 -22.30
CA ALA A 119 -12.10 -37.55 -21.14
C ALA A 119 -13.63 -37.61 -21.17
N SER A 120 -14.23 -38.57 -20.45
CA SER A 120 -15.68 -38.76 -20.44
C SER A 120 -16.44 -37.70 -19.66
N GLU A 121 -15.84 -37.14 -18.62
CA GLU A 121 -16.42 -36.11 -17.76
C GLU A 121 -15.31 -35.18 -17.28
N ILE A 122 -15.69 -33.95 -16.91
CA ILE A 122 -14.82 -32.98 -16.23
C ILE A 122 -14.98 -33.15 -14.73
N LYS A 123 -13.88 -33.10 -13.98
CA LYS A 123 -13.95 -32.86 -12.55
C LYS A 123 -13.79 -31.37 -12.28
N LEU A 124 -14.54 -30.86 -11.31
CA LEU A 124 -14.55 -29.44 -10.97
C LEU A 124 -13.74 -29.22 -9.69
N ASN A 125 -13.03 -28.10 -9.62
CA ASN A 125 -12.12 -27.75 -8.52
C ASN A 125 -10.97 -28.76 -8.27
N GLU A 126 -10.65 -29.61 -9.24
CA GLU A 126 -9.44 -30.45 -9.27
C GLU A 126 -8.44 -29.88 -10.29
N TRP A 127 -7.15 -30.03 -10.01
CA TRP A 127 -6.08 -29.68 -10.95
C TRP A 127 -5.81 -30.85 -11.90
N HIS A 128 -6.06 -30.64 -13.18
CA HIS A 128 -5.84 -31.58 -14.27
C HIS A 128 -4.53 -31.27 -14.99
N LYS A 129 -3.77 -32.30 -15.36
CA LYS A 129 -2.59 -32.12 -16.21
C LYS A 129 -2.97 -32.30 -17.67
N VAL A 130 -2.70 -31.28 -18.48
CA VAL A 130 -3.04 -31.27 -19.91
C VAL A 130 -1.77 -31.09 -20.74
N SER A 131 -1.65 -31.80 -21.86
CA SER A 131 -0.66 -31.46 -22.88
C SER A 131 -1.17 -31.68 -24.31
N ILE A 132 -0.71 -30.85 -25.24
CA ILE A 132 -0.99 -30.98 -26.68
C ILE A 132 0.33 -30.96 -27.43
N THR A 133 0.58 -32.02 -28.20
CA THR A 133 1.82 -32.25 -28.95
C THR A 133 1.54 -32.33 -30.43
N PHE A 134 2.11 -31.40 -31.21
CA PHE A 134 1.98 -31.33 -32.66
C PHE A 134 3.19 -31.99 -33.32
N GLN A 135 3.01 -33.16 -33.93
CA GLN A 135 4.08 -33.96 -34.55
C GLN A 135 3.97 -33.95 -36.08
N LYS A 136 4.91 -33.27 -36.77
CA LYS A 136 4.90 -33.17 -38.24
C LYS A 136 5.20 -34.51 -38.92
N LYS A 137 6.23 -35.22 -38.44
CA LYS A 137 6.68 -36.51 -39.00
C LYS A 137 5.59 -37.58 -39.08
N ASN A 138 4.59 -37.50 -38.21
CA ASN A 138 3.51 -38.46 -38.09
C ASN A 138 2.15 -37.88 -38.55
N ASN A 139 2.08 -36.61 -38.98
CA ASN A 139 0.83 -35.85 -39.18
C ASN A 139 -0.18 -36.10 -38.04
N THR A 140 0.28 -35.96 -36.79
CA THR A 140 -0.50 -36.32 -35.60
C THR A 140 -0.49 -35.20 -34.58
N ILE A 141 -1.65 -34.87 -34.04
CA ILE A 141 -1.80 -34.12 -32.80
C ILE A 141 -2.10 -35.12 -31.69
N ILE A 142 -1.30 -35.10 -30.62
CA ILE A 142 -1.51 -35.93 -29.42
C ILE A 142 -1.99 -35.00 -28.31
N ALA A 143 -3.22 -35.19 -27.84
CA ALA A 143 -3.78 -34.46 -26.71
C ALA A 143 -3.91 -35.42 -25.52
N ASP A 144 -3.21 -35.11 -24.44
CA ASP A 144 -3.22 -35.83 -23.17
C ASP A 144 -4.00 -35.03 -22.12
N TYR A 145 -4.89 -35.71 -21.40
CA TYR A 145 -5.64 -35.17 -20.27
C TYR A 145 -5.56 -36.20 -19.13
N ASP A 146 -4.90 -35.84 -18.03
CA ASP A 146 -4.59 -36.72 -16.89
C ASP A 146 -3.94 -38.06 -17.26
N GLY A 147 -3.01 -38.06 -18.23
CA GLY A 147 -2.32 -39.28 -18.69
C GLY A 147 -3.12 -40.13 -19.67
N LYS A 148 -4.31 -39.68 -20.08
CA LYS A 148 -5.11 -40.31 -21.13
C LYS A 148 -4.87 -39.58 -22.46
N ALA A 149 -3.96 -40.13 -23.28
CA ALA A 149 -3.60 -39.58 -24.58
C ALA A 149 -4.55 -40.02 -25.71
N SER A 150 -5.23 -39.05 -26.33
CA SER A 150 -5.92 -39.18 -27.62
C SER A 150 -4.98 -38.79 -28.77
N LYS A 151 -4.96 -39.58 -29.85
CA LYS A 151 -4.17 -39.31 -31.07
C LYS A 151 -5.10 -38.97 -32.22
N ILE A 152 -4.91 -37.81 -32.83
CA ILE A 152 -5.72 -37.31 -33.95
C ILE A 152 -4.82 -37.09 -35.17
N THR A 153 -5.20 -37.66 -36.30
CA THR A 153 -4.50 -37.43 -37.58
C THR A 153 -4.85 -36.04 -38.11
N TYR A 154 -3.84 -35.20 -38.34
CA TYR A 154 -4.01 -33.85 -38.87
C TYR A 154 -2.79 -33.46 -39.73
N PRO A 155 -2.96 -32.89 -40.94
CA PRO A 155 -1.85 -32.57 -41.83
C PRO A 155 -0.99 -31.42 -41.27
N LEU A 156 0.18 -31.78 -40.73
CA LEU A 156 1.13 -30.87 -40.08
C LEU A 156 2.42 -30.66 -40.89
N GLU A 157 2.68 -31.47 -41.92
CA GLU A 157 3.88 -31.36 -42.78
C GLU A 157 4.14 -29.96 -43.33
N SER A 158 3.10 -29.23 -43.73
CA SER A 158 3.20 -27.89 -44.33
C SER A 158 3.28 -26.76 -43.30
N VAL A 159 2.90 -27.01 -42.04
CA VAL A 159 2.86 -26.01 -40.97
C VAL A 159 4.27 -25.63 -40.57
N LYS A 160 4.62 -24.35 -40.64
CA LYS A 160 5.96 -23.85 -40.27
C LYS A 160 6.01 -23.38 -38.82
N THR A 161 4.96 -22.68 -38.40
CA THR A 161 4.85 -22.10 -37.06
C THR A 161 3.47 -22.34 -36.46
N LEU A 162 3.41 -22.32 -35.13
CA LEU A 162 2.16 -22.33 -34.36
C LEU A 162 2.14 -21.12 -33.43
N GLN A 163 1.09 -20.33 -33.48
CA GLN A 163 0.82 -19.24 -32.54
C GLN A 163 -0.12 -19.77 -31.45
N LEU A 164 0.23 -19.58 -30.17
CA LEU A 164 -0.49 -20.14 -29.03
C LEU A 164 -0.99 -19.02 -28.11
N PHE A 165 -2.25 -19.12 -27.65
CA PHE A 165 -2.80 -18.24 -26.62
C PHE A 165 -3.91 -18.94 -25.82
N PHE A 166 -4.14 -18.49 -24.60
CA PHE A 166 -5.25 -18.94 -23.77
C PHE A 166 -6.31 -17.86 -23.62
N GLY A 167 -7.56 -18.28 -23.45
CA GLY A 167 -8.70 -17.40 -23.24
C GLY A 167 -9.06 -16.56 -24.48
N ARG A 168 -9.51 -15.33 -24.22
CA ARG A 168 -10.24 -14.49 -25.17
C ARG A 168 -9.32 -13.92 -26.27
N ARG A 169 -9.84 -13.79 -27.49
CA ARG A 169 -9.26 -12.95 -28.56
C ARG A 169 -10.38 -12.40 -29.44
N GLN A 170 -10.48 -11.08 -29.54
CA GLN A 170 -11.62 -10.31 -30.09
C GLN A 170 -12.15 -10.76 -31.47
N ASP A 171 -11.32 -11.36 -32.33
CA ASP A 171 -11.70 -11.82 -33.68
C ASP A 171 -11.72 -13.36 -33.84
N VAL A 172 -11.51 -14.13 -32.77
CA VAL A 172 -11.31 -15.60 -32.85
C VAL A 172 -12.05 -16.36 -31.73
N VAL A 173 -11.98 -15.87 -30.49
CA VAL A 173 -12.51 -16.55 -29.30
C VAL A 173 -13.18 -15.51 -28.40
N GLY A 174 -14.51 -15.53 -28.37
CA GLY A 174 -15.30 -14.79 -27.36
C GLY A 174 -15.58 -15.64 -26.12
N GLU A 175 -16.11 -16.85 -26.32
CA GLU A 175 -16.53 -17.75 -25.23
C GLU A 175 -15.36 -18.56 -24.67
N ILE A 176 -15.12 -18.45 -23.36
CA ILE A 176 -14.00 -19.09 -22.67
C ILE A 176 -14.44 -19.77 -21.38
N VAL A 177 -13.79 -20.88 -21.06
CA VAL A 177 -14.11 -21.70 -19.89
C VAL A 177 -13.69 -20.98 -18.60
N PRO A 178 -14.46 -21.05 -17.50
CA PRO A 178 -14.09 -20.53 -16.18
C PRO A 178 -12.97 -21.39 -15.56
N ILE A 179 -11.72 -20.99 -15.78
CA ILE A 179 -10.53 -21.77 -15.42
C ILE A 179 -9.58 -21.02 -14.51
N ASP A 180 -8.78 -21.78 -13.75
CA ASP A 180 -7.52 -21.35 -13.16
C ASP A 180 -6.38 -22.13 -13.85
N LEU A 181 -5.31 -21.43 -14.23
CA LEU A 181 -4.22 -21.95 -15.07
C LEU A 181 -2.86 -21.73 -14.40
N ARG A 182 -1.97 -22.73 -14.44
CA ARG A 182 -0.58 -22.59 -14.00
C ARG A 182 0.39 -23.49 -14.78
N ASP A 183 1.68 -23.30 -14.55
CA ASP A 183 2.74 -24.19 -15.04
C ASP A 183 2.77 -24.43 -16.56
N VAL A 184 2.51 -23.38 -17.35
CA VAL A 184 2.53 -23.42 -18.81
C VAL A 184 3.96 -23.61 -19.32
N LYS A 185 4.22 -24.76 -19.94
CA LYS A 185 5.51 -25.20 -20.46
C LYS A 185 5.44 -25.38 -21.97
N ILE A 186 6.48 -24.95 -22.67
CA ILE A 186 6.68 -25.25 -24.09
C ILE A 186 7.92 -26.12 -24.24
N GLU A 187 7.77 -27.27 -24.88
CA GLU A 187 8.86 -28.12 -25.33
C GLU A 187 8.90 -28.09 -26.87
N LYS A 188 10.11 -27.95 -27.43
CA LYS A 188 10.35 -27.83 -28.86
C LYS A 188 11.40 -28.82 -29.30
N ASP A 189 11.05 -29.66 -30.27
CA ASP A 189 11.90 -30.73 -30.81
C ASP A 189 12.52 -31.60 -29.69
N GLY A 190 11.70 -31.98 -28.69
CA GLY A 190 12.07 -32.79 -27.54
C GLY A 190 12.92 -32.09 -26.46
N LYS A 191 12.94 -30.74 -26.42
CA LYS A 191 13.70 -29.96 -25.43
C LYS A 191 12.84 -28.89 -24.74
N PRO A 192 12.99 -28.65 -23.43
CA PRO A 192 12.39 -27.49 -22.76
C PRO A 192 12.79 -26.18 -23.44
N PHE A 193 11.81 -25.31 -23.69
CA PHE A 193 11.98 -24.03 -24.39
C PHE A 193 11.45 -22.83 -23.58
N ARG A 194 10.34 -23.01 -22.85
CA ARG A 194 9.73 -22.03 -21.95
C ARG A 194 9.07 -22.71 -20.74
N HIS A 195 9.01 -22.01 -19.62
CA HIS A 195 8.17 -22.39 -18.48
C HIS A 195 7.66 -21.15 -17.73
N TRP A 196 6.41 -20.77 -17.97
CA TRP A 196 5.69 -19.79 -17.16
C TRP A 196 4.98 -20.51 -16.02
N LYS A 197 5.52 -20.38 -14.81
CA LYS A 197 4.88 -20.93 -13.60
C LYS A 197 3.53 -20.26 -13.31
N LEU A 198 3.32 -19.02 -13.78
CA LEU A 198 2.16 -18.16 -13.47
C LEU A 198 1.96 -17.96 -11.96
N LYS A 199 3.06 -17.94 -11.20
CA LYS A 199 3.07 -17.79 -9.75
C LYS A 199 3.24 -16.32 -9.35
N GLN A 200 4.42 -15.76 -9.67
CA GLN A 200 4.76 -14.36 -9.45
C GLN A 200 4.56 -13.56 -10.74
N HIS A 201 4.32 -12.25 -10.64
CA HIS A 201 3.99 -11.39 -11.79
C HIS A 201 4.45 -9.93 -11.64
N ASP A 202 4.68 -9.26 -12.75
CA ASP A 202 4.53 -7.81 -12.91
C ASP A 202 3.06 -7.59 -13.38
N PRO A 203 2.32 -6.50 -13.08
CA PRO A 203 0.85 -6.49 -13.08
C PRO A 203 0.12 -7.23 -14.23
N ASP A 204 0.55 -6.99 -15.47
CA ASP A 204 -0.02 -7.58 -16.68
C ASP A 204 0.93 -8.59 -17.38
N ILE A 205 2.04 -8.99 -16.74
CA ILE A 205 3.12 -9.80 -17.34
C ILE A 205 3.68 -10.85 -16.36
N CYS A 206 3.74 -12.11 -16.78
CA CYS A 206 4.55 -13.14 -16.11
C CYS A 206 5.75 -13.53 -16.99
N TYR A 207 6.95 -13.57 -16.42
CA TYR A 207 8.19 -13.98 -17.08
C TYR A 207 8.46 -15.47 -16.89
N ASP A 208 8.99 -16.12 -17.93
CA ASP A 208 9.32 -17.55 -17.93
C ASP A 208 10.64 -17.85 -17.18
N GLU A 209 10.71 -18.99 -16.50
CA GLU A 209 11.85 -19.38 -15.65
C GLU A 209 13.12 -19.77 -16.44
N LEU A 210 13.03 -20.00 -17.76
CA LEU A 210 14.16 -20.49 -18.57
C LEU A 210 14.85 -19.39 -19.38
N ALA A 211 14.08 -18.41 -19.89
CA ALA A 211 14.58 -17.37 -20.79
C ALA A 211 14.14 -15.94 -20.43
N HIS A 212 13.40 -15.74 -19.33
CA HIS A 212 12.76 -14.46 -18.97
C HIS A 212 11.89 -13.88 -20.11
N ALA A 213 11.27 -14.75 -20.92
CA ALA A 213 10.33 -14.33 -21.94
C ALA A 213 8.98 -13.92 -21.31
N PRO A 214 8.36 -12.81 -21.74
CA PRO A 214 7.08 -12.38 -21.20
C PRO A 214 5.91 -13.22 -21.74
N ALA A 215 4.97 -13.53 -20.87
CA ALA A 215 3.59 -13.83 -21.21
C ALA A 215 2.72 -12.66 -20.74
N THR A 216 2.08 -11.97 -21.69
CA THR A 216 1.24 -10.79 -21.42
C THR A 216 -0.20 -11.22 -21.17
N VAL A 217 -0.82 -10.62 -20.16
CA VAL A 217 -2.20 -10.89 -19.73
C VAL A 217 -3.08 -9.67 -20.02
N ILE A 218 -4.32 -9.89 -20.46
CA ILE A 218 -5.36 -8.87 -20.50
C ILE A 218 -6.45 -9.27 -19.51
N ASN A 219 -6.92 -8.31 -18.71
CA ASN A 219 -7.85 -8.53 -17.60
C ASN A 219 -7.34 -9.62 -16.61
N PRO A 220 -6.13 -9.44 -16.02
CA PRO A 220 -5.54 -10.42 -15.11
C PRO A 220 -6.35 -10.59 -13.82
N HIS A 221 -6.28 -11.80 -13.26
CA HIS A 221 -6.74 -12.13 -11.91
C HIS A 221 -5.75 -13.15 -11.34
N TRP A 222 -4.71 -12.67 -10.66
CA TRP A 222 -3.65 -13.53 -10.13
C TRP A 222 -4.07 -14.13 -8.79
N LEU A 223 -3.96 -15.46 -8.63
CA LEU A 223 -4.38 -16.12 -7.39
C LEU A 223 -3.53 -15.72 -6.19
N LEU A 224 -2.24 -15.39 -6.39
CA LEU A 224 -1.39 -14.86 -5.32
C LEU A 224 -1.84 -13.48 -4.80
N ASP A 225 -2.58 -12.69 -5.58
CA ASP A 225 -3.03 -11.39 -5.12
C ASP A 225 -4.11 -11.54 -4.02
N GLU A 226 -4.86 -12.65 -3.99
CA GLU A 226 -5.80 -12.98 -2.89
C GLU A 226 -5.09 -13.18 -1.52
N HIS A 227 -3.77 -13.31 -1.49
CA HIS A 227 -2.95 -13.39 -0.27
C HIS A 227 -2.42 -12.04 0.23
N GLN A 228 -2.66 -10.96 -0.53
CA GLN A 228 -2.27 -9.60 -0.17
C GLN A 228 -3.47 -8.63 -0.19
N GLU A 229 -4.43 -8.84 -1.06
CA GLU A 229 -5.58 -7.96 -1.29
C GLU A 229 -6.85 -8.46 -0.58
N TRP A 230 -7.77 -7.53 -0.29
CA TRP A 230 -8.96 -7.79 0.49
C TRP A 230 -10.20 -7.90 -0.41
N ASN A 231 -10.83 -9.07 -0.40
CA ASN A 231 -12.09 -9.32 -1.09
C ASN A 231 -13.28 -8.95 -0.21
N THR A 232 -14.31 -8.30 -0.77
CA THR A 232 -15.57 -8.07 -0.04
C THR A 232 -16.38 -9.37 -0.03
N VAL A 233 -16.81 -9.81 1.15
CA VAL A 233 -17.55 -11.07 1.33
C VAL A 233 -19.01 -10.81 1.65
N PHE A 234 -19.29 -9.80 2.49
CA PHE A 234 -20.65 -9.51 2.93
C PHE A 234 -20.82 -8.04 3.30
N THR A 235 -22.01 -7.49 3.08
CA THR A 235 -22.39 -6.15 3.56
C THR A 235 -23.86 -6.12 3.92
N ALA A 236 -24.16 -5.67 5.15
CA ALA A 236 -25.52 -5.40 5.59
C ALA A 236 -25.62 -4.01 6.22
N THR A 237 -26.79 -3.38 6.13
CA THR A 237 -27.10 -2.12 6.82
C THR A 237 -28.55 -2.12 7.28
N GLY A 238 -28.80 -1.68 8.52
CA GLY A 238 -30.15 -1.67 9.08
C GLY A 238 -30.27 -0.90 10.40
N LYS A 239 -31.49 -0.46 10.73
CA LYS A 239 -31.79 0.25 11.99
C LYS A 239 -32.00 -0.68 13.18
N ASP A 240 -32.48 -1.90 12.93
CA ASP A 240 -32.67 -2.94 13.95
C ASP A 240 -31.40 -3.77 14.20
N LEU A 241 -30.39 -3.62 13.35
CA LEU A 241 -29.09 -4.28 13.48
C LEU A 241 -28.37 -3.78 14.75
N LEU A 242 -27.72 -4.68 15.47
CA LEU A 242 -27.04 -4.41 16.74
C LEU A 242 -25.53 -4.60 16.64
N GLY A 243 -25.09 -5.64 15.93
CA GLY A 243 -23.69 -5.97 15.73
C GLY A 243 -23.52 -7.29 14.97
N ALA A 244 -22.31 -7.79 14.93
CA ALA A 244 -22.00 -9.12 14.42
C ALA A 244 -21.07 -9.87 15.37
N THR A 245 -21.08 -11.19 15.27
CA THR A 245 -20.07 -12.08 15.88
C THR A 245 -19.75 -13.24 14.93
N PHE A 246 -18.73 -14.04 15.27
CA PHE A 246 -18.19 -15.09 14.41
C PHE A 246 -17.90 -16.35 15.21
N ASP A 247 -18.34 -17.51 14.72
CA ASP A 247 -17.90 -18.80 15.22
C ASP A 247 -16.65 -19.27 14.45
N PRO A 248 -15.46 -19.34 15.07
CA PRO A 248 -14.25 -19.84 14.43
C PRO A 248 -14.25 -21.35 14.16
N LYS A 249 -15.18 -22.14 14.74
CA LYS A 249 -15.27 -23.59 14.48
C LYS A 249 -16.02 -23.89 13.18
N SER A 250 -17.24 -23.39 13.03
CA SER A 250 -18.04 -23.55 11.80
C SER A 250 -17.74 -22.51 10.72
N SER A 251 -17.00 -21.44 11.06
CA SER A 251 -16.74 -20.28 10.20
C SER A 251 -17.98 -19.46 9.83
N ILE A 252 -19.03 -19.51 10.65
CA ILE A 252 -20.29 -18.79 10.43
C ILE A 252 -20.25 -17.41 11.10
N PHE A 253 -20.71 -16.40 10.37
CA PHE A 253 -21.00 -15.07 10.91
C PHE A 253 -22.45 -15.00 11.38
N TYR A 254 -22.69 -14.42 12.55
CA TYR A 254 -24.02 -14.13 13.07
C TYR A 254 -24.21 -12.61 13.17
N LEU A 255 -25.11 -12.06 12.37
CA LEU A 255 -25.52 -10.66 12.43
C LEU A 255 -26.73 -10.55 13.37
N ILE A 256 -26.55 -9.85 14.49
CA ILE A 256 -27.55 -9.75 15.55
C ILE A 256 -28.41 -8.52 15.31
N SER A 257 -29.72 -8.70 15.20
CA SER A 257 -30.73 -7.62 15.20
C SER A 257 -31.70 -7.77 16.37
N ARG A 258 -32.50 -6.73 16.66
CA ARG A 258 -33.50 -6.75 17.76
C ARG A 258 -34.48 -7.94 17.68
N ASN A 259 -34.94 -8.25 16.47
CA ASN A 259 -36.06 -9.17 16.22
C ASN A 259 -35.65 -10.49 15.54
N GLY A 260 -34.35 -10.69 15.31
CA GLY A 260 -33.83 -11.83 14.55
C GLY A 260 -32.31 -11.81 14.45
N ILE A 261 -31.73 -12.97 14.13
CA ILE A 261 -30.29 -13.13 13.88
C ILE A 261 -30.14 -13.75 12.48
N GLN A 262 -29.25 -13.21 11.66
CA GLN A 262 -28.92 -13.75 10.34
C GLN A 262 -27.59 -14.49 10.44
N ALA A 263 -27.61 -15.79 10.18
CA ALA A 263 -26.40 -16.60 10.06
C ALA A 263 -25.95 -16.65 8.61
N PHE A 264 -24.68 -16.33 8.35
CA PHE A 264 -24.08 -16.28 7.02
C PHE A 264 -22.82 -17.15 6.98
N ASN A 265 -22.77 -18.09 6.03
CA ASN A 265 -21.62 -18.93 5.78
C ASN A 265 -20.81 -18.39 4.58
N PRO A 266 -19.56 -17.91 4.79
CA PRO A 266 -18.72 -17.33 3.75
C PRO A 266 -18.08 -18.38 2.81
N GLN A 267 -18.31 -19.69 3.03
CA GLN A 267 -17.79 -20.75 2.16
C GLN A 267 -18.66 -21.03 0.94
N ASN A 268 -19.98 -20.92 1.12
CA ASN A 268 -21.00 -21.26 0.13
C ASN A 268 -22.05 -20.15 -0.04
N GLU A 269 -21.77 -18.97 0.51
CA GLU A 269 -22.62 -17.77 0.53
C GLU A 269 -24.03 -18.01 1.09
N GLN A 270 -24.21 -19.07 1.88
CA GLN A 270 -25.51 -19.47 2.38
C GLN A 270 -25.93 -18.60 3.57
N GLU A 271 -27.10 -17.98 3.43
CA GLU A 271 -27.77 -17.25 4.51
C GLU A 271 -28.89 -18.09 5.14
N SER A 272 -29.11 -17.91 6.44
CA SER A 272 -30.28 -18.43 7.14
C SER A 272 -30.73 -17.49 8.26
N ALA A 273 -32.06 -17.35 8.41
CA ALA A 273 -32.66 -16.50 9.43
C ALA A 273 -33.02 -17.31 10.68
N LEU A 274 -32.60 -16.82 11.84
CA LEU A 274 -32.84 -17.39 13.16
C LEU A 274 -33.76 -16.43 13.95
N PRO A 275 -34.89 -16.91 14.50
CA PRO A 275 -35.85 -16.04 15.19
C PRO A 275 -35.33 -15.60 16.57
N VAL A 276 -35.67 -14.40 17.01
CA VAL A 276 -35.54 -14.02 18.44
C VAL A 276 -36.93 -14.08 19.06
N LYS A 277 -37.22 -15.14 19.83
CA LYS A 277 -38.54 -15.41 20.43
C LYS A 277 -38.77 -14.68 21.76
N GLY A 278 -37.72 -14.12 22.37
CA GLY A 278 -37.81 -13.40 23.63
C GLY A 278 -36.47 -13.09 24.28
N GLY A 279 -36.54 -12.31 25.36
CA GLY A 279 -35.38 -11.78 26.10
C GLY A 279 -34.65 -10.66 25.36
N TYR A 280 -33.58 -10.14 25.98
CA TYR A 280 -32.79 -9.02 25.46
C TYR A 280 -31.27 -9.27 25.59
N PRO A 281 -30.44 -8.71 24.69
CA PRO A 281 -28.99 -8.65 24.90
C PRO A 281 -28.64 -7.74 26.09
N ALA A 282 -27.48 -7.94 26.70
CA ALA A 282 -27.03 -7.11 27.84
C ALA A 282 -26.58 -5.70 27.42
N MET A 283 -26.18 -5.54 26.15
CA MET A 283 -25.88 -4.25 25.54
C MET A 283 -26.28 -4.25 24.06
N GLU A 284 -27.03 -3.24 23.64
CA GLU A 284 -27.43 -3.00 22.25
C GLU A 284 -26.43 -2.09 21.52
N ALA A 285 -25.15 -2.45 21.48
CA ALA A 285 -24.10 -1.65 20.83
C ALA A 285 -23.12 -2.50 20.00
N ILE A 286 -22.50 -1.88 18.99
CA ILE A 286 -21.46 -2.52 18.18
C ILE A 286 -20.30 -2.98 19.07
N SER A 287 -19.62 -4.06 18.69
CA SER A 287 -18.54 -4.72 19.46
C SER A 287 -18.95 -5.46 20.75
N TYR A 288 -20.20 -5.43 21.23
CA TYR A 288 -20.61 -6.08 22.49
C TYR A 288 -21.15 -7.52 22.36
N PHE A 289 -20.81 -8.23 21.28
CA PHE A 289 -21.26 -9.60 20.98
C PHE A 289 -20.08 -10.55 20.70
N SER A 290 -20.06 -11.70 21.37
CA SER A 290 -19.06 -12.78 21.20
C SER A 290 -19.77 -14.12 20.99
N PHE A 291 -19.17 -15.04 20.24
CA PHE A 291 -19.65 -16.42 20.14
C PHE A 291 -18.88 -17.30 21.14
N ASP A 292 -19.56 -17.95 22.08
CA ASP A 292 -18.93 -18.97 22.92
C ASP A 292 -19.01 -20.33 22.25
N THR A 293 -17.86 -20.81 21.77
CA THR A 293 -17.75 -22.10 21.09
C THR A 293 -17.87 -23.31 22.02
N LEU A 294 -17.94 -23.11 23.34
CA LEU A 294 -18.12 -24.19 24.32
C LEU A 294 -19.59 -24.39 24.70
N SER A 295 -20.34 -23.33 24.98
CA SER A 295 -21.79 -23.41 25.19
C SER A 295 -22.59 -23.46 23.88
N ASN A 296 -21.96 -23.09 22.75
CA ASN A 296 -22.63 -22.89 21.46
C ASN A 296 -23.72 -21.82 21.58
N GLU A 297 -23.34 -20.62 22.06
CA GLU A 297 -24.24 -19.49 22.29
C GLU A 297 -23.63 -18.17 21.80
N ILE A 298 -24.47 -17.17 21.52
CA ILE A 298 -24.01 -15.78 21.34
C ILE A 298 -24.13 -15.06 22.68
N VAL A 299 -23.00 -14.59 23.20
CA VAL A 299 -22.90 -13.89 24.48
C VAL A 299 -22.82 -12.39 24.26
N SER A 300 -23.74 -11.65 24.89
CA SER A 300 -23.74 -10.19 25.01
C SER A 300 -23.40 -9.79 26.44
N TYR A 301 -22.71 -8.66 26.63
CA TYR A 301 -22.25 -8.21 27.94
C TYR A 301 -22.31 -6.69 28.13
N ASN A 302 -22.35 -6.22 29.37
CA ASN A 302 -22.15 -4.81 29.75
C ASN A 302 -21.03 -4.75 30.80
N LEU A 303 -19.90 -4.11 30.45
CA LEU A 303 -18.71 -4.02 31.33
C LEU A 303 -18.96 -3.16 32.58
N ALA A 304 -19.66 -2.04 32.46
CA ALA A 304 -19.91 -1.12 33.57
C ALA A 304 -20.88 -1.71 34.61
N LYS A 305 -21.95 -2.39 34.14
CA LYS A 305 -22.92 -3.08 35.01
C LYS A 305 -22.48 -4.49 35.43
N GLN A 306 -21.43 -5.03 34.79
CA GLN A 306 -20.98 -6.41 34.95
C GLN A 306 -22.08 -7.46 34.70
N THR A 307 -22.99 -7.18 33.76
CA THR A 307 -24.09 -8.07 33.37
C THR A 307 -23.83 -8.80 32.05
N ILE A 308 -24.47 -9.95 31.88
CA ILE A 308 -24.35 -10.85 30.71
C ILE A 308 -25.75 -11.27 30.25
N SER A 309 -25.91 -11.54 28.96
CA SER A 309 -27.05 -12.24 28.39
C SER A 309 -26.57 -13.19 27.29
N SER A 310 -26.94 -14.47 27.36
CA SER A 310 -26.65 -15.47 26.31
C SER A 310 -27.88 -15.69 25.45
N TYR A 311 -27.71 -15.79 24.13
CA TYR A 311 -28.69 -16.29 23.19
C TYR A 311 -28.46 -17.77 22.93
N SER A 312 -29.44 -18.60 23.28
CA SER A 312 -29.44 -20.04 22.98
C SER A 312 -30.14 -20.31 21.65
N PHE A 313 -29.49 -21.07 20.77
CA PHE A 313 -30.07 -21.51 19.49
C PHE A 313 -31.19 -22.55 19.68
N ASP A 314 -31.19 -23.30 20.79
CA ASP A 314 -32.24 -24.29 21.08
C ASP A 314 -33.57 -23.61 21.41
N THR A 315 -33.56 -22.68 22.38
CA THR A 315 -34.77 -21.96 22.79
C THR A 315 -35.10 -20.81 21.83
N ASN A 316 -34.10 -20.28 21.12
CA ASN A 316 -34.16 -19.07 20.30
C ASN A 316 -34.49 -17.82 21.14
N THR A 317 -33.92 -17.72 22.36
CA THR A 317 -34.16 -16.63 23.30
C THR A 317 -32.86 -16.14 23.94
N TRP A 318 -32.81 -14.85 24.25
CA TRP A 318 -31.82 -14.28 25.16
C TRP A 318 -32.16 -14.60 26.62
N SER A 319 -31.14 -14.75 27.48
CA SER A 319 -31.32 -15.12 28.89
C SER A 319 -31.76 -13.96 29.79
N ALA A 320 -31.48 -12.70 29.43
CA ALA A 320 -31.96 -11.54 30.19
C ALA A 320 -33.43 -11.22 29.88
N THR A 321 -34.26 -11.14 30.92
CA THR A 321 -35.72 -10.95 30.82
C THR A 321 -36.16 -9.49 30.65
N GLU A 322 -35.26 -8.53 30.89
CA GLU A 322 -35.53 -7.09 30.83
C GLU A 322 -34.52 -6.37 29.95
N ASN A 323 -34.96 -5.36 29.19
CA ASN A 323 -34.05 -4.52 28.44
C ASN A 323 -33.38 -3.48 29.36
N ASN A 324 -32.25 -3.88 29.93
CA ASN A 324 -31.42 -3.04 30.79
C ASN A 324 -30.20 -2.45 30.05
N SER A 325 -30.21 -2.43 28.70
CA SER A 325 -29.16 -1.80 27.90
C SER A 325 -29.08 -0.30 28.19
N GLU A 326 -27.86 0.22 28.25
CA GLU A 326 -27.64 1.66 28.30
C GLU A 326 -27.77 2.27 26.90
N LYS A 327 -28.13 3.55 26.82
CA LYS A 327 -28.20 4.27 25.53
C LYS A 327 -26.81 4.53 24.93
N GLN A 328 -25.78 4.57 25.77
CA GLN A 328 -24.40 4.73 25.38
C GLN A 328 -23.52 3.84 26.28
N PRO A 329 -22.73 2.93 25.72
CA PRO A 329 -21.83 2.09 26.50
C PRO A 329 -20.62 2.88 27.07
N ALA A 330 -20.12 2.43 28.22
CA ALA A 330 -19.00 3.05 28.93
C ALA A 330 -17.60 2.78 28.32
N HIS A 331 -17.48 1.78 27.43
CA HIS A 331 -16.19 1.27 26.96
C HIS A 331 -16.22 0.96 25.45
N ILE A 332 -16.63 1.90 24.59
CA ILE A 332 -16.50 1.70 23.13
C ILE A 332 -15.05 1.45 22.73
N ASN A 333 -14.86 0.58 21.75
CA ASN A 333 -13.55 0.19 21.21
C ASN A 333 -12.56 -0.32 22.28
N HIS A 334 -13.09 -1.05 23.26
CA HIS A 334 -12.30 -1.91 24.12
C HIS A 334 -11.76 -3.09 23.31
N SER A 335 -10.55 -3.52 23.62
CA SER A 335 -9.98 -4.74 23.07
C SER A 335 -10.74 -5.96 23.59
N ARG A 336 -10.85 -7.05 22.80
CA ARG A 336 -11.40 -8.33 23.26
C ARG A 336 -10.64 -9.51 22.67
N ILE A 337 -10.33 -10.50 23.50
CA ILE A 337 -9.69 -11.74 23.07
C ILE A 337 -10.15 -12.93 23.93
N TYR A 338 -10.18 -14.14 23.35
CA TYR A 338 -10.50 -15.38 24.07
C TYR A 338 -9.23 -16.06 24.59
N CYS A 339 -9.30 -16.63 25.80
CA CYS A 339 -8.26 -17.45 26.40
C CYS A 339 -8.74 -18.92 26.44
N GLU A 340 -8.11 -19.80 25.67
CA GLU A 340 -8.48 -21.21 25.64
C GLU A 340 -8.20 -21.91 26.97
N GLU A 341 -7.06 -21.61 27.61
CA GLU A 341 -6.59 -22.28 28.84
C GLU A 341 -7.56 -22.17 30.03
N ASP A 342 -8.26 -21.04 30.18
CA ASP A 342 -9.24 -20.84 31.26
C ASP A 342 -10.67 -20.66 30.77
N SER A 343 -10.90 -20.75 29.46
CA SER A 343 -12.20 -20.64 28.78
C SER A 343 -12.93 -19.33 29.08
N SER A 344 -12.20 -18.21 29.02
CA SER A 344 -12.73 -16.88 29.31
C SER A 344 -12.41 -15.87 28.20
N PHE A 345 -13.30 -14.91 28.00
CA PHE A 345 -13.01 -13.69 27.25
C PHE A 345 -12.37 -12.65 28.18
N TYR A 346 -11.35 -11.97 27.66
CA TYR A 346 -10.69 -10.84 28.31
C TYR A 346 -10.95 -9.57 27.52
N MET A 347 -11.38 -8.52 28.21
CA MET A 347 -11.66 -7.21 27.62
C MET A 347 -10.80 -6.13 28.28
N PHE A 348 -10.21 -5.25 27.47
CA PHE A 348 -9.26 -4.24 27.96
C PHE A 348 -9.54 -2.83 27.43
N GLY A 349 -9.51 -1.84 28.32
CA GLY A 349 -9.54 -0.42 27.97
C GLY A 349 -10.85 0.02 27.32
N GLY A 350 -10.76 0.85 26.28
CA GLY A 350 -11.89 1.47 25.60
C GLY A 350 -12.11 2.93 26.03
N TYR A 351 -13.24 3.50 25.62
CA TYR A 351 -13.60 4.90 25.89
C TYR A 351 -15.10 5.06 26.14
N GLY A 352 -15.49 6.00 27.00
CA GLY A 352 -16.88 6.37 27.22
C GLY A 352 -16.99 7.45 28.29
N PHE A 353 -18.13 8.15 28.36
CA PHE A 353 -18.39 9.20 29.35
C PHE A 353 -17.21 10.18 29.55
N TYR A 354 -16.61 10.63 28.44
CA TYR A 354 -15.47 11.55 28.38
C TYR A 354 -14.16 11.01 29.00
N ARG A 355 -14.00 9.68 29.10
CA ARG A 355 -12.79 9.02 29.60
C ARG A 355 -12.29 7.90 28.70
N PHE A 356 -10.97 7.79 28.60
CA PHE A 356 -10.26 6.58 28.20
C PHE A 356 -10.08 5.67 29.40
N HIS A 357 -10.18 4.37 29.18
CA HIS A 357 -10.09 3.35 30.22
C HIS A 357 -8.81 2.52 30.06
N ASN A 358 -8.38 1.91 31.16
CA ASN A 358 -7.38 0.84 31.21
C ASN A 358 -7.88 -0.35 32.06
N ASP A 359 -9.20 -0.42 32.27
CA ASP A 359 -9.85 -1.50 32.99
C ASP A 359 -9.60 -2.83 32.27
N LEU A 360 -9.33 -3.89 33.05
CA LEU A 360 -9.27 -5.26 32.56
C LEU A 360 -10.48 -6.00 33.11
N TYR A 361 -11.25 -6.66 32.24
CA TYR A 361 -12.38 -7.50 32.60
C TYR A 361 -12.16 -8.94 32.14
N ARG A 362 -12.72 -9.89 32.88
CA ARG A 362 -12.84 -11.29 32.48
C ARG A 362 -14.30 -11.71 32.48
N LEU A 363 -14.75 -12.26 31.36
CA LEU A 363 -16.05 -12.89 31.15
C LEU A 363 -15.85 -14.40 31.02
N LYS A 364 -16.47 -15.18 31.91
CA LYS A 364 -16.54 -16.63 31.81
C LYS A 364 -18.00 -17.06 31.61
N PRO A 365 -18.44 -17.31 30.36
CA PRO A 365 -19.85 -17.57 30.05
C PRO A 365 -20.39 -18.81 30.75
N SER A 366 -19.58 -19.86 30.85
CA SER A 366 -19.94 -21.16 31.45
C SER A 366 -20.44 -21.10 32.91
N VAL A 367 -20.22 -19.98 33.61
CA VAL A 367 -20.70 -19.73 34.99
C VAL A 367 -21.44 -18.38 35.10
N GLY A 368 -21.78 -17.75 33.98
CA GLY A 368 -22.49 -16.46 33.93
C GLY A 368 -21.77 -15.34 34.68
N LYS A 369 -20.43 -15.32 34.69
CA LYS A 369 -19.65 -14.37 35.50
C LYS A 369 -18.83 -13.41 34.64
N LEU A 370 -19.05 -12.11 34.85
CA LEU A 370 -18.23 -11.02 34.34
C LEU A 370 -17.67 -10.27 35.55
N GLU A 371 -16.35 -10.10 35.62
CA GLU A 371 -15.69 -9.43 36.74
C GLU A 371 -14.55 -8.52 36.26
N GLN A 372 -14.35 -7.40 36.95
CA GLN A 372 -13.18 -6.54 36.75
C GLN A 372 -11.98 -7.12 37.50
N LEU A 373 -10.84 -7.27 36.80
CA LEU A 373 -9.58 -7.74 37.34
C LEU A 373 -8.66 -6.56 37.70
N LYS A 374 -7.84 -6.77 38.73
CA LYS A 374 -6.75 -5.85 39.09
C LYS A 374 -5.43 -6.35 38.52
N TYR A 375 -4.60 -5.44 38.05
CA TYR A 375 -3.24 -5.70 37.59
C TYR A 375 -2.34 -4.49 37.94
N THR A 376 -1.03 -4.68 37.97
CA THR A 376 -0.06 -3.64 38.35
C THR A 376 1.32 -3.86 37.70
N PRO A 377 2.05 -2.81 37.31
CA PRO A 377 1.63 -1.40 37.19
C PRO A 377 0.46 -1.22 36.21
N ALA A 378 -0.22 -0.07 36.31
CA ALA A 378 -1.29 0.27 35.37
C ALA A 378 -0.73 0.56 33.98
N ILE A 379 -1.42 0.11 32.92
CA ILE A 379 -1.12 0.51 31.54
C ILE A 379 -1.79 1.87 31.29
N PRO A 380 -1.16 2.82 30.57
CA PRO A 380 -1.77 4.11 30.28
C PRO A 380 -3.13 3.97 29.56
N PRO A 381 -4.20 4.66 30.02
CA PRO A 381 -5.54 4.56 29.45
C PRO A 381 -5.63 4.79 27.95
N ARG A 382 -6.37 3.92 27.27
CA ARG A 382 -6.43 3.83 25.81
C ARG A 382 -7.68 3.14 25.27
N THR A 383 -8.10 3.57 24.09
CA THR A 383 -9.12 2.95 23.24
C THR A 383 -8.50 2.56 21.88
N PHE A 384 -9.17 1.73 21.07
CA PHE A 384 -8.61 1.17 19.81
C PHE A 384 -7.26 0.46 20.00
N ALA A 385 -7.05 -0.19 21.14
CA ALA A 385 -5.89 -1.06 21.35
C ALA A 385 -6.23 -2.48 20.87
N ALA A 386 -5.24 -3.23 20.42
CA ALA A 386 -5.40 -4.63 20.06
C ALA A 386 -4.96 -5.55 21.20
N ALA A 387 -5.74 -6.59 21.48
CA ALA A 387 -5.40 -7.61 22.47
C ALA A 387 -5.13 -8.98 21.83
N GLY A 388 -4.10 -9.67 22.30
CA GLY A 388 -3.77 -11.04 21.91
C GLY A 388 -3.35 -11.86 23.13
N ILE A 389 -3.53 -13.18 23.13
CA ILE A 389 -3.13 -14.05 24.24
C ILE A 389 -2.20 -15.14 23.72
N VAL A 390 -1.13 -15.42 24.48
CA VAL A 390 -0.30 -16.63 24.31
C VAL A 390 -0.18 -17.29 25.68
N GLY A 391 -0.76 -18.48 25.81
CA GLY A 391 -0.94 -19.17 27.09
C GLY A 391 -1.69 -18.28 28.09
N LYS A 392 -1.04 -17.94 29.22
CA LYS A 392 -1.56 -17.00 30.23
C LYS A 392 -0.98 -15.59 30.18
N THR A 393 -0.35 -15.21 29.07
CA THR A 393 0.14 -13.83 28.87
C THR A 393 -0.82 -13.09 27.92
N LEU A 394 -1.45 -12.04 28.44
CA LEU A 394 -2.23 -11.08 27.64
C LEU A 394 -1.30 -9.99 27.12
N TYR A 395 -1.29 -9.79 25.82
CA TYR A 395 -0.57 -8.74 25.11
C TYR A 395 -1.54 -7.62 24.75
N VAL A 396 -1.12 -6.37 24.96
CA VAL A 396 -1.87 -5.17 24.58
C VAL A 396 -0.97 -4.29 23.72
N PHE A 397 -1.40 -4.03 22.48
CA PHE A 397 -0.63 -3.26 21.50
C PHE A 397 -1.39 -2.04 21.01
N GLY A 398 -0.67 -0.93 20.85
CA GLY A 398 -1.17 0.26 20.17
C GLY A 398 -2.25 1.02 20.94
N GLY A 399 -3.13 1.70 20.20
CA GLY A 399 -4.29 2.44 20.67
C GLY A 399 -4.10 3.95 20.76
N ARG A 400 -5.12 4.63 21.29
CA ARG A 400 -5.17 6.10 21.45
C ARG A 400 -5.72 6.48 22.82
N GLY A 401 -5.08 7.43 23.49
CA GLY A 401 -5.51 7.93 24.80
C GLY A 401 -4.50 8.88 25.42
N ASN A 402 -4.47 8.95 26.75
CA ASN A 402 -3.44 9.68 27.52
C ASN A 402 -3.32 9.12 28.94
N GLU A 403 -2.20 9.39 29.61
CA GLU A 403 -1.88 8.93 30.98
C GLU A 403 -2.97 9.21 32.03
N SER A 404 -3.72 10.31 31.89
CA SER A 404 -4.74 10.70 32.88
C SER A 404 -6.10 10.04 32.68
N GLY A 405 -6.32 9.39 31.53
CA GLY A 405 -7.61 8.90 31.09
C GLY A 405 -8.67 9.96 30.77
N ARG A 406 -8.42 11.25 31.04
CA ARG A 406 -9.39 12.34 30.82
C ARG A 406 -9.38 12.84 29.37
N GLN A 407 -10.54 13.01 28.75
CA GLN A 407 -10.63 13.57 27.39
C GLN A 407 -10.17 15.04 27.31
N GLU A 408 -10.27 15.78 28.41
CA GLU A 408 -9.79 17.16 28.53
C GLU A 408 -8.26 17.26 28.35
N VAL A 409 -7.54 16.15 28.53
CA VAL A 409 -6.11 16.04 28.23
C VAL A 409 -5.93 15.55 26.79
N ARG A 410 -5.03 16.19 26.04
CA ARG A 410 -4.77 15.86 24.62
C ARG A 410 -4.40 14.39 24.48
N ALA A 411 -5.26 13.63 23.80
CA ALA A 411 -4.97 12.26 23.43
C ALA A 411 -3.92 12.17 22.31
N HIS A 412 -3.08 11.14 22.40
CA HIS A 412 -2.07 10.78 21.40
C HIS A 412 -2.21 9.28 21.06
N GLY A 413 -1.56 8.85 19.98
CA GLY A 413 -1.37 7.43 19.70
C GLY A 413 -0.38 6.83 20.71
N TYR A 414 -0.56 5.55 21.00
CA TYR A 414 0.43 4.70 21.63
C TYR A 414 0.96 3.74 20.57
N ALA A 415 2.27 3.52 20.53
CA ALA A 415 2.90 2.53 19.66
C ALA A 415 3.76 1.55 20.47
N ASP A 416 3.31 1.27 21.70
CA ASP A 416 3.94 0.35 22.63
C ASP A 416 3.21 -0.99 22.73
N LEU A 417 3.99 -2.02 23.01
CA LEU A 417 3.51 -3.36 23.36
C LEU A 417 3.67 -3.54 24.86
N TYR A 418 2.58 -3.91 25.53
CA TYR A 418 2.55 -4.33 26.93
C TYR A 418 2.20 -5.81 27.04
N VAL A 419 2.60 -6.42 28.16
CA VAL A 419 2.10 -7.72 28.61
C VAL A 419 1.50 -7.61 30.00
N ILE A 420 0.52 -8.47 30.29
CA ILE A 420 -0.05 -8.75 31.60
C ILE A 420 -0.01 -10.28 31.80
N ASP A 421 0.63 -10.74 32.85
CA ASP A 421 0.53 -12.13 33.31
C ASP A 421 -0.82 -12.32 34.03
N LEU A 422 -1.66 -13.22 33.51
CA LEU A 422 -3.04 -13.41 33.97
C LEU A 422 -3.16 -14.21 35.28
N ASN A 423 -2.09 -14.83 35.77
CA ASN A 423 -2.10 -15.51 37.08
C ASN A 423 -1.78 -14.54 38.22
N THR A 424 -0.81 -13.65 38.00
CA THR A 424 -0.24 -12.75 39.00
C THR A 424 -0.79 -11.33 38.94
N GLY A 425 -1.38 -10.94 37.80
CA GLY A 425 -1.74 -9.55 37.52
C GLY A 425 -0.53 -8.64 37.31
N THR A 426 0.66 -9.18 37.07
CA THR A 426 1.87 -8.37 36.84
C THR A 426 1.90 -7.88 35.40
N SER A 427 2.02 -6.56 35.19
CA SER A 427 2.22 -5.98 33.85
C SER A 427 3.64 -5.50 33.61
N ARG A 428 4.02 -5.32 32.34
CA ARG A 428 5.20 -4.55 31.95
C ARG A 428 5.11 -4.09 30.50
N LYS A 429 5.79 -3.00 30.16
CA LYS A 429 6.10 -2.67 28.77
C LYS A 429 7.11 -3.68 28.22
N VAL A 430 6.95 -4.07 26.96
CA VAL A 430 7.90 -4.91 26.22
C VAL A 430 8.84 -4.02 25.41
N TRP A 431 8.29 -3.15 24.57
CA TRP A 431 9.01 -2.19 23.74
C TRP A 431 8.06 -1.07 23.25
N THR A 432 8.61 -0.09 22.52
CA THR A 432 7.85 0.95 21.77
C THR A 432 8.45 1.10 20.36
N LEU A 433 7.62 1.30 19.34
CA LEU A 433 8.09 1.64 17.98
C LEU A 433 8.72 3.04 17.93
N SER A 434 9.56 3.29 16.92
CA SER A 434 10.11 4.62 16.65
C SER A 434 9.02 5.62 16.24
N GLU A 435 9.20 6.91 16.56
CA GLU A 435 8.19 7.96 16.30
C GLU A 435 7.81 8.09 14.81
N GLU A 436 8.75 7.77 13.90
CA GLU A 436 8.55 7.78 12.46
C GLU A 436 7.50 6.76 11.98
N ILE A 437 7.41 5.60 12.67
CA ILE A 437 6.40 4.56 12.39
C ILE A 437 5.16 4.73 13.29
N ALA A 438 5.32 5.32 14.48
CA ALA A 438 4.31 5.37 15.54
C ALA A 438 3.06 6.23 15.25
N SER A 439 3.02 7.00 14.17
CA SER A 439 1.92 7.95 13.95
C SER A 439 0.59 7.24 13.66
N ASN A 440 -0.38 7.41 14.57
CA ASN A 440 -1.74 6.85 14.54
C ASN A 440 -1.88 5.31 14.47
N MET A 441 -1.35 4.62 15.49
CA MET A 441 -1.60 3.19 15.77
C MET A 441 -2.98 2.93 16.41
N SER A 442 -4.07 3.43 15.81
CA SER A 442 -5.43 2.98 16.19
C SER A 442 -5.64 1.59 15.57
N MET A 443 -5.96 0.58 16.37
CA MET A 443 -5.95 -0.84 15.98
C MET A 443 -7.35 -1.48 15.99
N SER A 444 -7.47 -2.66 15.37
CA SER A 444 -8.53 -3.63 15.64
C SER A 444 -8.57 -4.03 17.12
N GLY A 445 -9.73 -4.43 17.63
CA GLY A 445 -9.89 -4.83 19.04
C GLY A 445 -9.11 -6.10 19.44
N ASN A 446 -8.61 -6.86 18.47
CA ASN A 446 -7.89 -8.11 18.71
C ASN A 446 -6.68 -8.30 17.77
N MET A 447 -5.82 -9.26 18.15
CA MET A 447 -4.67 -9.77 17.40
C MET A 447 -4.72 -11.29 17.35
N TYR A 448 -4.15 -11.88 16.30
CA TYR A 448 -3.97 -13.34 16.17
C TYR A 448 -2.49 -13.71 16.26
N TYR A 449 -2.20 -14.75 17.03
CA TYR A 449 -0.85 -15.25 17.23
C TYR A 449 -0.49 -16.27 16.16
N SER A 450 0.60 -16.01 15.43
CA SER A 450 1.28 -17.02 14.61
C SER A 450 2.49 -17.57 15.38
N GLN A 451 2.43 -18.86 15.68
CA GLN A 451 3.51 -19.58 16.35
C GLN A 451 4.75 -19.72 15.46
N GLU A 452 4.55 -19.96 14.16
CA GLU A 452 5.59 -20.12 13.16
C GLU A 452 6.43 -18.84 13.01
N ASP A 453 5.75 -17.70 12.86
CA ASP A 453 6.40 -16.39 12.80
C ASP A 453 6.96 -15.93 14.15
N SER A 454 6.38 -16.44 15.24
CA SER A 454 6.48 -15.89 16.59
C SER A 454 6.08 -14.40 16.61
N ALA A 455 4.94 -14.09 15.99
CA ALA A 455 4.43 -12.73 15.80
C ALA A 455 2.92 -12.66 16.00
N PHE A 456 2.40 -11.46 16.18
CA PHE A 456 0.97 -11.15 16.13
C PHE A 456 0.58 -10.54 14.79
N TYR A 457 -0.59 -10.88 14.28
CA TYR A 457 -1.25 -10.22 13.16
C TYR A 457 -2.41 -9.37 13.67
N ALA A 458 -2.39 -8.08 13.36
CA ALA A 458 -3.36 -7.08 13.83
C ALA A 458 -3.72 -6.12 12.69
N ALA A 459 -4.89 -5.49 12.71
CA ALA A 459 -5.24 -4.49 11.70
C ALA A 459 -5.09 -3.08 12.28
N ILE A 460 -4.54 -2.17 11.49
CA ILE A 460 -4.53 -0.74 11.81
C ILE A 460 -5.76 -0.12 11.18
N PHE A 461 -6.54 0.63 11.96
CA PHE A 461 -7.74 1.37 11.54
C PHE A 461 -7.40 2.61 10.69
N ALA A 462 -6.24 3.23 10.98
CA ALA A 462 -5.61 4.23 10.13
C ALA A 462 -4.99 3.57 8.86
N TYR A 463 -4.42 4.39 7.97
CA TYR A 463 -3.72 3.91 6.76
C TYR A 463 -4.57 3.02 5.84
N ASP A 464 -5.81 3.43 5.59
CA ASP A 464 -6.77 2.76 4.71
C ASP A 464 -7.13 1.31 5.10
N GLN A 465 -6.96 0.97 6.38
CA GLN A 465 -7.36 -0.31 7.00
C GLN A 465 -6.57 -1.51 6.47
N ARG A 466 -5.44 -1.83 7.11
CA ARG A 466 -4.44 -2.82 6.66
C ARG A 466 -3.97 -3.73 7.79
N ILE A 467 -3.55 -4.96 7.48
CA ILE A 467 -2.88 -5.86 8.44
C ILE A 467 -1.42 -5.46 8.60
N VAL A 468 -0.97 -5.49 9.86
CA VAL A 468 0.44 -5.51 10.26
C VAL A 468 0.84 -6.81 10.95
N LYS A 469 2.09 -7.21 10.71
CA LYS A 469 2.82 -8.23 11.48
C LYS A 469 3.59 -7.52 12.59
N VAL A 470 3.34 -7.89 13.83
CA VAL A 470 3.93 -7.32 15.04
C VAL A 470 4.83 -8.37 15.69
N SER A 471 6.14 -8.16 15.67
CA SER A 471 7.11 -9.11 16.21
C SER A 471 7.03 -9.23 17.74
N LEU A 472 7.19 -10.46 18.26
CA LEU A 472 7.40 -10.69 19.69
C LEU A 472 8.87 -10.63 20.12
N LYS A 473 9.80 -10.66 19.15
CA LYS A 473 11.24 -10.76 19.39
C LYS A 473 11.90 -9.39 19.54
N ASP A 474 11.38 -8.40 18.83
CA ASP A 474 11.92 -7.04 18.70
C ASP A 474 10.78 -6.04 18.38
N SER A 475 11.12 -4.76 18.26
CA SER A 475 10.18 -3.68 17.91
C SER A 475 9.96 -3.56 16.40
N THR A 476 9.85 -4.67 15.68
CA THR A 476 9.50 -4.65 14.24
C THR A 476 7.99 -4.77 14.03
N CYS A 477 7.47 -3.90 13.17
CA CYS A 477 6.07 -3.86 12.75
C CYS A 477 6.05 -3.64 11.23
N THR A 478 5.54 -4.60 10.46
CA THR A 478 5.54 -4.53 8.99
C THR A 478 4.12 -4.56 8.43
N MET A 479 3.83 -3.67 7.47
CA MET A 479 2.61 -3.75 6.67
C MET A 479 2.71 -4.96 5.73
N ILE A 480 1.68 -5.81 5.70
CA ILE A 480 1.69 -7.06 4.93
C ILE A 480 0.46 -7.24 4.02
N SER A 481 -0.54 -6.37 4.12
CA SER A 481 -1.71 -6.39 3.23
C SER A 481 -1.86 -5.08 2.45
N GLY A 482 -2.58 -5.19 1.34
CA GLY A 482 -3.32 -4.10 0.73
C GLY A 482 -4.37 -3.52 1.68
N ALA A 483 -4.96 -2.41 1.26
CA ALA A 483 -5.94 -1.64 2.04
C ALA A 483 -7.38 -2.15 1.80
N ILE A 484 -8.16 -2.27 2.86
CA ILE A 484 -9.61 -2.58 2.79
C ILE A 484 -10.40 -1.40 2.22
N ASN A 485 -9.93 -0.16 2.43
CA ASN A 485 -10.56 1.06 1.89
C ASN A 485 -12.06 1.26 2.24
N ASN A 486 -12.57 0.73 3.36
CA ASN A 486 -13.96 0.97 3.79
C ASN A 486 -14.13 2.41 4.30
N ARG A 487 -14.28 3.35 3.36
CA ARG A 487 -14.40 4.81 3.58
C ARG A 487 -15.84 5.27 3.87
N VAL A 488 -16.68 4.38 4.42
CA VAL A 488 -18.06 4.73 4.81
C VAL A 488 -18.06 5.68 6.02
N ASP A 489 -18.77 6.79 5.86
CA ASP A 489 -18.91 7.87 6.83
C ASP A 489 -19.73 7.45 8.05
N CYS A 490 -19.19 7.62 9.27
CA CYS A 490 -19.76 7.05 10.49
C CYS A 490 -19.55 7.91 11.74
N LEU A 491 -20.39 7.70 12.76
CA LEU A 491 -20.29 8.31 14.09
C LEU A 491 -19.39 7.48 15.02
N GLU A 492 -19.48 6.16 14.89
CA GLU A 492 -18.71 5.17 15.64
C GLU A 492 -18.33 4.04 14.66
N ASN A 493 -17.17 3.41 14.89
CA ASN A 493 -16.75 2.23 14.16
C ASN A 493 -16.01 1.28 15.10
N ASP A 494 -16.00 -0.01 14.80
CA ASP A 494 -15.14 -1.02 15.42
C ASP A 494 -14.67 -2.03 14.36
N MET A 495 -13.52 -2.67 14.61
CA MET A 495 -12.92 -3.64 13.69
C MET A 495 -12.40 -4.82 14.50
N GLN A 496 -12.85 -6.01 14.12
CA GLN A 496 -12.36 -7.28 14.64
C GLN A 496 -11.74 -8.07 13.48
N ILE A 497 -10.70 -8.83 13.77
CA ILE A 497 -10.13 -9.79 12.83
C ILE A 497 -10.51 -11.20 13.26
N CYS A 498 -11.13 -11.97 12.37
CA CYS A 498 -11.64 -13.30 12.61
C CYS A 498 -10.84 -14.30 11.78
N PHE A 499 -10.24 -15.30 12.42
CA PHE A 499 -9.38 -16.28 11.76
C PHE A 499 -10.17 -17.58 11.57
N SER A 500 -10.19 -18.10 10.34
CA SER A 500 -10.89 -19.32 9.98
C SER A 500 -9.89 -20.40 9.57
N PRO A 501 -9.60 -21.37 10.46
CA PRO A 501 -8.79 -22.53 10.10
C PRO A 501 -9.46 -23.39 9.02
N ALA A 502 -10.79 -23.43 8.97
CA ALA A 502 -11.55 -24.24 8.02
C ALA A 502 -11.47 -23.71 6.57
N THR A 503 -11.27 -22.40 6.38
CA THR A 503 -11.10 -21.81 5.03
C THR A 503 -9.69 -21.34 4.72
N GLN A 504 -8.76 -21.41 5.68
CA GLN A 504 -7.45 -20.77 5.60
C GLN A 504 -7.55 -19.28 5.21
N ARG A 505 -8.53 -18.56 5.78
CA ARG A 505 -8.73 -17.11 5.57
C ARG A 505 -8.70 -16.33 6.86
N VAL A 506 -8.25 -15.09 6.72
CA VAL A 506 -8.48 -14.01 7.68
C VAL A 506 -9.67 -13.20 7.21
N PHE A 507 -10.59 -12.90 8.11
CA PHE A 507 -11.72 -12.00 7.85
C PHE A 507 -11.57 -10.71 8.67
N ALA A 508 -11.88 -9.57 8.06
CA ALA A 508 -12.05 -8.30 8.77
C ALA A 508 -13.53 -7.98 8.88
N VAL A 509 -14.04 -7.89 10.11
CA VAL A 509 -15.41 -7.46 10.40
C VAL A 509 -15.36 -6.01 10.86
N ILE A 510 -15.81 -5.10 10.01
CA ILE A 510 -15.93 -3.67 10.31
C ILE A 510 -17.40 -3.37 10.64
N ALA A 511 -17.67 -2.98 11.87
CA ALA A 511 -18.98 -2.53 12.32
C ALA A 511 -19.00 -0.99 12.40
N LYS A 512 -20.09 -0.35 11.98
CA LYS A 512 -20.24 1.11 11.99
C LYS A 512 -21.61 1.55 12.48
N THR A 513 -21.66 2.60 13.30
CA THR A 513 -22.88 3.39 13.56
C THR A 513 -22.89 4.56 12.56
N LEU A 514 -23.85 4.61 11.64
CA LEU A 514 -23.95 5.60 10.57
C LEU A 514 -24.60 6.91 11.07
N ARG A 515 -24.50 7.99 10.27
CA ARG A 515 -25.04 9.32 10.63
C ARG A 515 -26.56 9.34 10.89
N ASP A 516 -27.32 8.49 10.21
CA ASP A 516 -28.77 8.32 10.42
C ASP A 516 -29.12 7.42 11.62
N LYS A 517 -28.10 6.95 12.36
CA LYS A 517 -28.15 6.00 13.48
C LYS A 517 -28.53 4.57 13.10
N SER A 518 -28.58 4.23 11.81
CA SER A 518 -28.51 2.82 11.40
C SER A 518 -27.11 2.25 11.64
N ARG A 519 -26.96 0.93 11.56
CA ARG A 519 -25.67 0.25 11.64
C ARG A 519 -25.34 -0.45 10.34
N GLY A 520 -24.07 -0.37 9.95
CA GLY A 520 -23.48 -1.14 8.86
C GLY A 520 -22.54 -2.21 9.40
N ILE A 521 -22.57 -3.40 8.79
CA ILE A 521 -21.61 -4.48 9.00
C ILE A 521 -20.99 -4.80 7.64
N TYR A 522 -19.68 -4.74 7.55
CA TYR A 522 -18.89 -5.01 6.34
C TYR A 522 -17.89 -6.11 6.66
N ILE A 523 -17.91 -7.19 5.89
CA ILE A 523 -17.03 -8.35 6.08
C ILE A 523 -16.16 -8.50 4.83
N TYR A 524 -14.85 -8.52 5.06
CA TYR A 524 -13.83 -8.71 4.04
C TYR A 524 -13.04 -9.98 4.35
N SER A 525 -12.43 -10.61 3.33
CA SER A 525 -11.51 -11.74 3.48
C SER A 525 -10.20 -11.55 2.74
N ILE A 526 -9.17 -12.24 3.21
CA ILE A 526 -7.85 -12.36 2.60
C ILE A 526 -7.32 -13.78 2.91
N ASN A 527 -6.66 -14.43 1.97
CA ASN A 527 -6.18 -15.81 2.11
C ASN A 527 -4.91 -15.88 2.98
N LEU A 528 -4.71 -17.01 3.67
CA LEU A 528 -3.47 -17.34 4.37
C LEU A 528 -2.60 -18.29 3.54
N PRO A 529 -1.26 -18.21 3.63
CA PRO A 529 -0.49 -17.21 4.39
C PRO A 529 -0.56 -15.82 3.75
N LEU A 530 -0.35 -14.76 4.55
CA LEU A 530 -0.26 -13.39 4.04
C LEU A 530 1.09 -13.17 3.37
N LEU A 531 1.08 -12.61 2.16
CA LEU A 531 2.28 -12.40 1.34
C LEU A 531 2.64 -10.92 1.21
N SER A 532 3.94 -10.61 1.27
CA SER A 532 4.43 -9.28 0.95
C SER A 532 4.53 -9.05 -0.56
N GLN A 533 4.50 -7.78 -0.96
CA GLN A 533 4.63 -7.37 -2.37
C GLN A 533 5.92 -7.91 -3.03
N SER A 534 7.01 -8.01 -2.27
CA SER A 534 8.27 -8.62 -2.73
C SER A 534 8.24 -10.13 -2.96
N GLU A 535 7.26 -10.83 -2.37
CA GLU A 535 7.09 -12.28 -2.54
C GLU A 535 6.17 -12.61 -3.73
N ILE A 536 5.28 -11.67 -4.11
CA ILE A 536 4.35 -11.80 -5.24
C ILE A 536 4.95 -11.25 -6.54
N ARG A 537 5.74 -10.17 -6.49
CA ARG A 537 6.20 -9.47 -7.70
C ARG A 537 7.39 -10.13 -8.38
N GLN A 538 7.35 -10.18 -9.70
CA GLN A 538 8.54 -10.35 -10.53
C GLN A 538 9.12 -8.98 -10.89
N THR A 539 10.43 -8.90 -11.10
CA THR A 539 11.09 -7.74 -11.70
C THR A 539 11.59 -8.10 -13.09
N ALA A 540 11.42 -7.19 -14.05
CA ALA A 540 12.06 -7.31 -15.35
C ALA A 540 13.59 -7.31 -15.16
N GLU A 541 14.29 -8.35 -15.63
CA GLU A 541 15.74 -8.22 -15.80
C GLU A 541 15.99 -7.06 -16.79
N PRO A 542 16.89 -6.11 -16.48
CA PRO A 542 17.30 -5.12 -17.47
C PRO A 542 17.87 -5.88 -18.67
N GLU A 543 17.43 -5.52 -19.89
CA GLU A 543 17.94 -6.13 -21.12
C GLU A 543 19.45 -6.28 -21.02
N LYS A 544 19.94 -7.51 -21.14
CA LYS A 544 21.35 -7.82 -21.26
C LYS A 544 21.82 -7.29 -22.61
N THR A 545 22.00 -5.97 -22.67
CA THR A 545 22.71 -5.27 -23.75
C THR A 545 23.98 -6.05 -23.97
N GLY A 546 24.06 -6.65 -25.16
CA GLY A 546 25.09 -7.60 -25.51
C GLY A 546 26.44 -6.90 -25.58
N SER A 547 27.03 -6.62 -24.43
CA SER A 547 28.44 -6.29 -24.28
C SER A 547 29.21 -7.55 -24.65
N SER A 548 29.35 -7.74 -25.95
CA SER A 548 30.38 -8.55 -26.52
C SER A 548 31.70 -7.91 -26.10
N VAL A 549 32.18 -8.32 -24.92
CA VAL A 549 33.61 -8.32 -24.60
C VAL A 549 34.23 -9.37 -25.52
N GLY A 550 34.27 -9.03 -26.81
CA GLY A 550 34.88 -9.82 -27.85
C GLY A 550 36.34 -10.05 -27.48
N ARG A 551 36.98 -11.01 -28.15
CA ARG A 551 38.36 -11.45 -27.88
C ARG A 551 39.38 -10.29 -27.77
N GLY A 552 39.11 -9.12 -28.34
CA GLY A 552 39.88 -7.88 -28.15
C GLY A 552 40.00 -7.38 -26.70
N GLY A 553 38.98 -7.55 -25.83
CA GLY A 553 39.05 -7.10 -24.43
C GLY A 553 40.12 -7.85 -23.63
N TYR A 554 40.19 -9.17 -23.80
CA TYR A 554 41.22 -10.01 -23.20
C TYR A 554 42.62 -9.72 -23.76
N LEU A 555 42.73 -9.36 -25.04
CA LEU A 555 43.98 -8.94 -25.66
C LEU A 555 44.48 -7.59 -25.11
N ALA A 556 43.60 -6.63 -24.85
CA ALA A 556 43.96 -5.36 -24.23
C ALA A 556 44.51 -5.54 -22.81
N VAL A 557 43.86 -6.35 -21.98
CA VAL A 557 44.34 -6.68 -20.62
C VAL A 557 45.68 -7.42 -20.65
N ALA A 558 45.86 -8.38 -21.57
CA ALA A 558 47.13 -9.07 -21.75
C ALA A 558 48.26 -8.12 -22.19
N MET A 559 47.97 -7.14 -23.04
CA MET A 559 48.95 -6.13 -23.49
C MET A 559 49.36 -5.19 -22.34
N VAL A 560 48.41 -4.75 -21.50
CA VAL A 560 48.71 -3.96 -20.29
C VAL A 560 49.58 -4.75 -19.31
N MET A 561 49.27 -6.03 -19.08
CA MET A 561 50.09 -6.91 -18.23
C MET A 561 51.52 -7.09 -18.75
N LEU A 562 51.71 -7.20 -20.07
CA LEU A 562 53.04 -7.24 -20.70
C LEU A 562 53.83 -5.93 -20.52
N VAL A 563 53.17 -4.77 -20.65
CA VAL A 563 53.80 -3.47 -20.40
C VAL A 563 54.23 -3.31 -18.94
N LEU A 564 53.38 -3.74 -17.99
CA LEU A 564 53.72 -3.74 -16.56
C LEU A 564 54.90 -4.67 -16.24
N LEU A 565 54.95 -5.86 -16.85
CA LEU A 565 56.09 -6.79 -16.73
C LEU A 565 57.38 -6.18 -17.30
N ALA A 566 57.32 -5.56 -18.48
CA ALA A 566 58.46 -4.87 -19.08
C ALA A 566 58.97 -3.71 -18.20
N GLY A 567 58.04 -2.93 -17.62
CA GLY A 567 58.34 -1.87 -16.67
C GLY A 567 59.02 -2.37 -15.38
N ALA A 568 58.52 -3.47 -14.81
CA ALA A 568 59.11 -4.11 -13.63
C ALA A 568 60.53 -4.64 -13.90
N VAL A 569 60.77 -5.24 -15.06
CA VAL A 569 62.10 -5.70 -15.50
C VAL A 569 63.05 -4.50 -15.68
N LEU A 570 62.61 -3.42 -16.33
CA LEU A 570 63.39 -2.18 -16.48
C LEU A 570 63.73 -1.53 -15.13
N PHE A 571 62.80 -1.52 -14.18
CA PHE A 571 63.03 -1.02 -12.82
C PHE A 571 64.05 -1.87 -12.06
N TYR A 572 63.95 -3.20 -12.15
CA TYR A 572 64.91 -4.13 -11.55
C TYR A 572 66.34 -3.93 -12.11
N TYR A 573 66.48 -3.77 -13.43
CA TYR A 573 67.77 -3.48 -14.06
C TYR A 573 68.34 -2.09 -13.70
N ARG A 574 67.49 -1.06 -13.55
CA ARG A 574 67.93 0.27 -13.06
C ARG A 574 68.42 0.21 -11.61
N LYS A 575 67.73 -0.51 -10.72
CA LYS A 575 68.13 -0.65 -9.30
C LYS A 575 69.45 -1.39 -9.11
N LYS A 576 69.89 -2.21 -10.08
CA LYS A 576 71.18 -2.92 -10.06
C LYS A 576 72.37 -2.11 -10.61
N ARG A 577 72.16 -0.87 -11.07
CA ARG A 577 73.20 -0.04 -11.74
C ARG A 577 73.57 1.27 -11.04
N SER A 578 73.06 1.55 -9.84
CA SER A 578 73.52 2.67 -9.02
C SER A 578 73.81 2.22 -7.60
N GLY A 579 75.08 2.29 -7.20
CA GLY A 579 75.55 2.00 -5.86
C GLY A 579 76.71 2.90 -5.48
N SER A 580 76.70 3.36 -4.23
CA SER A 580 77.78 4.02 -3.49
C SER A 580 78.20 5.45 -3.93
N MET A 581 77.90 6.44 -3.07
CA MET A 581 78.97 7.19 -2.38
C MET A 581 78.51 7.63 -0.97
N ARG A 582 79.46 8.10 -0.13
CA ARG A 582 79.43 8.07 1.35
C ARG A 582 78.99 9.39 2.03
N MET A 583 78.71 9.28 3.33
CA MET A 583 78.50 10.36 4.33
C MET A 583 79.82 11.09 4.71
N PRO A 584 79.79 12.21 5.46
CA PRO A 584 79.72 12.18 6.95
C PRO A 584 78.67 13.18 7.55
N VAL A 585 78.04 13.04 8.74
CA VAL A 585 78.51 13.20 10.16
C VAL A 585 79.42 14.45 10.36
N ASP A 586 79.29 15.36 11.33
CA ASP A 586 78.84 15.39 12.75
C ASP A 586 78.17 16.77 13.07
N ALA A 587 77.59 17.16 14.23
CA ALA A 587 77.37 16.59 15.58
C ALA A 587 76.22 17.35 16.32
N ASP A 588 75.88 16.91 17.55
CA ASP A 588 75.23 17.60 18.71
C ASP A 588 73.96 18.50 18.56
N GLY A 589 72.97 18.47 19.47
CA GLY A 589 72.85 17.75 20.75
C GLY A 589 71.44 17.87 21.39
N LEU A 590 71.24 17.24 22.56
CA LEU A 590 69.98 17.15 23.33
C LEU A 590 69.48 18.50 23.91
N THR A 591 68.16 18.76 23.95
CA THR A 591 67.32 18.63 25.18
C THR A 591 65.85 19.08 25.08
N ILE A 592 65.03 18.29 25.78
CA ILE A 592 63.63 18.33 26.25
C ILE A 592 63.06 19.71 26.70
N LYS A 593 61.78 19.98 26.38
CA LYS A 593 60.64 20.53 27.21
C LYS A 593 59.70 21.37 26.34
N ASN A 594 58.39 21.54 26.55
CA ASN A 594 57.30 20.88 27.29
C ASN A 594 56.05 21.77 27.02
N ASP A 595 54.85 21.19 27.19
CA ASP A 595 53.57 21.84 27.54
C ASP A 595 52.71 22.65 26.52
N VAL A 596 51.57 22.03 26.20
CA VAL A 596 50.17 22.52 26.36
C VAL A 596 49.78 23.87 25.74
N SER A 597 48.98 23.83 24.68
CA SER A 597 47.51 24.08 24.76
C SER A 597 46.79 23.94 23.41
N THR A 598 45.47 23.75 23.49
CA THR A 598 44.44 23.94 22.45
C THR A 598 44.73 25.12 21.51
N ASP A 599 44.48 25.05 20.20
CA ASP A 599 43.12 24.88 19.66
C ASP A 599 43.11 24.30 18.22
N LYS A 600 41.93 23.87 17.73
CA LYS A 600 41.74 23.33 16.37
C LYS A 600 40.98 24.31 15.48
N ASN A 601 41.60 24.72 14.37
CA ASN A 601 40.94 24.80 13.05
C ASN A 601 41.92 25.28 11.95
N ALA A 602 42.36 24.38 11.06
CA ALA A 602 42.79 24.72 9.69
C ALA A 602 42.99 23.46 8.81
N VAL A 603 42.20 23.38 7.74
CA VAL A 603 42.58 22.98 6.36
C VAL A 603 43.45 21.72 6.11
N ALA A 604 42.79 20.66 5.61
CA ALA A 604 43.15 19.87 4.41
C ALA A 604 41.98 18.91 4.15
N GLU A 605 41.19 18.98 3.07
CA GLU A 605 41.53 18.77 1.65
C GLU A 605 41.80 17.29 1.29
N ALA A 606 40.94 16.75 0.41
CA ALA A 606 41.13 15.57 -0.45
C ALA A 606 41.50 14.18 0.15
N VAL A 607 40.54 13.47 0.76
CA VAL A 607 40.26 12.04 0.45
C VAL A 607 38.78 11.73 0.73
N LEU A 608 38.01 11.32 -0.30
CA LEU A 608 37.05 10.20 -0.34
C LEU A 608 36.05 10.42 -1.49
N MET A 609 36.19 9.64 -2.56
CA MET A 609 35.14 9.49 -3.56
C MET A 609 34.57 8.06 -3.52
N LYS A 610 33.24 7.99 -3.66
CA LYS A 610 32.43 6.81 -3.99
C LYS A 610 32.38 5.66 -2.98
N LYS A 611 31.34 5.73 -2.15
CA LYS A 611 30.49 4.58 -1.82
C LYS A 611 29.04 5.03 -2.04
N GLU A 612 28.38 4.48 -3.06
CA GLU A 612 26.97 4.78 -3.36
C GLU A 612 26.07 3.91 -2.48
N GLU A 613 25.32 4.54 -1.57
CA GLU A 613 24.19 3.91 -0.87
C GLU A 613 22.92 4.22 -1.66
N ARG A 614 22.13 3.18 -1.97
CA ARG A 614 20.88 3.32 -2.71
C ARG A 614 19.73 3.65 -1.76
N THR A 615 19.12 4.80 -1.97
CA THR A 615 17.88 5.23 -1.30
C THR A 615 16.70 4.35 -1.73
N PRO A 616 15.71 4.06 -0.87
CA PRO A 616 14.52 3.30 -1.27
C PRO A 616 13.60 4.12 -2.19
N GLU A 617 13.10 3.51 -3.26
CA GLU A 617 12.12 4.12 -4.15
C GLU A 617 10.73 4.14 -3.48
N LYS A 618 10.21 5.35 -3.24
CA LYS A 618 8.79 5.58 -2.98
C LYS A 618 8.04 5.59 -4.32
N GLY A 619 6.78 5.15 -4.32
CA GLY A 619 5.98 4.99 -5.53
C GLY A 619 5.98 6.22 -6.44
N GLU A 620 5.92 5.98 -7.76
CA GLU A 620 6.08 6.99 -8.81
C GLU A 620 4.97 8.06 -8.79
N THR A 621 5.16 9.08 -7.95
CA THR A 621 4.65 10.41 -8.25
C THR A 621 5.26 10.87 -9.58
N PHE A 622 4.44 11.51 -10.42
CA PHE A 622 4.88 12.04 -11.70
C PHE A 622 6.07 12.97 -11.50
N ARG A 623 7.26 12.52 -11.91
CA ARG A 623 8.51 13.24 -11.68
C ARG A 623 8.67 14.28 -12.78
N LEU A 624 8.06 15.45 -12.55
CA LEU A 624 8.11 16.65 -13.36
C LEU A 624 9.52 16.83 -13.95
N GLU A 625 9.65 16.86 -15.28
CA GLU A 625 10.97 16.97 -15.94
C GLU A 625 11.57 18.39 -15.78
N TYR A 626 10.77 19.37 -15.35
CA TYR A 626 11.23 20.71 -15.05
C TYR A 626 12.08 20.75 -13.78
N LYS A 627 13.41 20.84 -13.97
CA LYS A 627 14.32 21.27 -12.92
C LYS A 627 14.09 22.76 -12.66
N ALA A 628 13.36 23.05 -11.59
CA ALA A 628 13.22 24.41 -11.08
C ALA A 628 14.60 25.06 -10.88
N THR A 629 14.66 26.37 -11.11
CA THR A 629 15.65 27.23 -10.47
C THR A 629 15.55 27.01 -8.95
N LYS A 630 16.64 27.25 -8.20
CA LYS A 630 16.59 27.22 -6.72
C LYS A 630 16.88 28.62 -6.20
N THR A 631 15.92 29.51 -6.44
CA THR A 631 15.95 30.93 -6.07
C THR A 631 15.55 31.13 -4.61
N PHE A 632 14.63 30.30 -4.10
CA PHE A 632 14.10 30.43 -2.74
C PHE A 632 14.57 29.31 -1.81
N ASP A 633 14.83 29.68 -0.55
CA ASP A 633 15.09 28.74 0.53
C ASP A 633 13.81 28.53 1.36
N ARG A 634 13.33 27.28 1.41
CA ARG A 634 12.16 26.88 2.23
C ARG A 634 12.56 26.29 3.58
N GLU A 635 13.85 26.15 3.85
CA GLU A 635 14.40 25.45 5.03
C GLU A 635 14.99 26.42 6.06
N LYS A 636 14.86 27.74 5.85
CA LYS A 636 15.34 28.79 6.76
C LYS A 636 14.49 30.05 6.67
N SER A 637 14.13 30.65 7.81
CA SER A 637 13.27 31.85 7.90
C SER A 637 12.04 31.80 6.99
N ALA A 638 11.38 30.64 6.96
CA ALA A 638 10.41 30.32 5.92
C ALA A 638 9.05 29.90 6.50
N ILE A 639 7.97 30.43 5.91
CA ILE A 639 6.59 29.99 6.12
C ILE A 639 6.10 29.38 4.81
N SER A 640 5.62 28.14 4.86
CA SER A 640 5.08 27.43 3.71
C SER A 640 3.60 27.16 3.88
N LEU A 641 2.79 27.66 2.95
CA LEU A 641 1.35 27.41 2.79
C LEU A 641 1.04 26.68 1.48
N LEU A 642 1.93 26.72 0.49
CA LEU A 642 1.79 25.97 -0.77
C LEU A 642 2.19 24.52 -0.57
N GLY A 643 1.25 23.61 -0.83
CA GLY A 643 1.34 22.20 -0.47
C GLY A 643 1.15 21.96 1.03
N SER A 644 2.18 21.44 1.71
CA SER A 644 2.10 21.13 3.14
C SER A 644 2.53 22.30 4.01
N PHE A 645 1.72 22.62 5.03
CA PHE A 645 2.05 23.66 6.02
C PHE A 645 3.35 23.33 6.75
N ASN A 646 4.37 24.17 6.59
CA ASN A 646 5.66 24.06 7.28
C ASN A 646 6.16 25.43 7.72
N VAL A 647 6.95 25.48 8.79
CA VAL A 647 7.60 26.69 9.31
C VAL A 647 9.03 26.36 9.77
N TRP A 648 9.99 27.18 9.35
CA TRP A 648 11.41 27.06 9.70
C TRP A 648 11.92 28.35 10.35
N ASP A 649 12.71 28.21 11.41
CA ASP A 649 13.33 29.33 12.11
C ASP A 649 14.54 29.91 11.34
N LYS A 650 15.05 31.05 11.80
CA LYS A 650 16.22 31.73 11.22
C LYS A 650 17.54 30.98 11.40
N GLU A 651 17.57 29.98 12.30
CA GLU A 651 18.69 29.06 12.46
C GLU A 651 18.65 27.87 11.48
N GLY A 652 17.56 27.71 10.72
CA GLY A 652 17.40 26.63 9.74
C GLY A 652 16.85 25.34 10.34
N LYS A 653 16.05 25.43 11.40
CA LYS A 653 15.40 24.31 12.08
C LYS A 653 13.89 24.36 11.88
N ASN A 654 13.31 23.20 11.60
CA ASN A 654 11.87 23.06 11.42
C ASN A 654 11.15 23.22 12.79
N ILE A 655 10.34 24.27 12.90
CA ILE A 655 9.54 24.60 14.09
C ILE A 655 8.03 24.39 13.87
N THR A 656 7.62 23.77 12.76
CA THR A 656 6.22 23.50 12.40
C THR A 656 5.41 22.88 13.56
N SER A 657 6.02 21.96 14.31
CA SER A 657 5.39 21.28 15.45
C SER A 657 5.05 22.19 16.64
N LYS A 658 5.69 23.37 16.77
CA LYS A 658 5.35 24.38 17.78
C LYS A 658 4.02 25.07 17.48
N PHE A 659 3.59 25.13 16.21
CA PHE A 659 2.32 25.73 15.82
C PHE A 659 1.16 24.77 16.11
N THR A 660 0.59 24.89 17.31
CA THR A 660 -0.65 24.18 17.69
C THR A 660 -1.77 24.44 16.66
N PRO A 661 -2.79 23.57 16.52
CA PRO A 661 -3.85 23.76 15.51
C PRO A 661 -4.52 25.15 15.55
N ARG A 662 -4.59 25.76 16.75
CA ARG A 662 -5.09 27.11 16.97
C ARG A 662 -4.12 28.19 16.45
N LEU A 663 -2.83 28.06 16.76
CA LEU A 663 -1.79 29.01 16.30
C LEU A 663 -1.56 28.89 14.79
N LYS A 664 -1.59 27.67 14.23
CA LYS A 664 -1.62 27.42 12.78
C LYS A 664 -2.81 28.14 12.12
N LYS A 665 -4.04 27.94 12.64
CA LYS A 665 -5.23 28.64 12.12
C LYS A 665 -5.09 30.16 12.19
N LEU A 666 -4.64 30.71 13.32
CA LEU A 666 -4.44 32.15 13.50
C LEU A 666 -3.41 32.73 12.53
N LEU A 667 -2.25 32.07 12.37
CA LEU A 667 -1.22 32.50 11.43
C LEU A 667 -1.74 32.48 9.99
N ILE A 668 -2.42 31.41 9.57
CA ILE A 668 -3.01 31.30 8.23
C ILE A 668 -4.04 32.41 7.99
N VAL A 669 -4.96 32.67 8.93
CA VAL A 669 -5.94 33.76 8.78
C VAL A 669 -5.24 35.11 8.60
N LEU A 670 -4.23 35.41 9.42
CA LEU A 670 -3.51 36.69 9.36
C LEU A 670 -2.75 36.86 8.03
N ILE A 671 -2.08 35.81 7.54
CA ILE A 671 -1.38 35.84 6.24
C ILE A 671 -2.37 36.03 5.09
N LEU A 672 -3.41 35.20 5.01
CA LEU A 672 -4.34 35.22 3.88
C LEU A 672 -5.15 36.52 3.83
N TYR A 673 -5.62 37.03 4.97
CA TYR A 673 -6.34 38.31 4.99
C TYR A 673 -5.41 39.52 4.85
N GLY A 674 -4.16 39.45 5.33
CA GLY A 674 -3.15 40.49 5.10
C GLY A 674 -2.79 40.63 3.62
N GLN A 675 -2.69 39.51 2.90
CA GLN A 675 -2.48 39.51 1.45
C GLN A 675 -3.73 39.99 0.68
N LYS A 676 -4.93 39.58 1.10
CA LYS A 676 -6.20 39.94 0.42
C LYS A 676 -6.64 41.39 0.66
N ASN A 677 -6.26 42.00 1.79
CA ASN A 677 -6.56 43.40 2.10
C ASN A 677 -5.41 44.02 2.90
N LYS A 678 -4.89 45.17 2.45
CA LYS A 678 -3.83 45.95 3.13
C LYS A 678 -4.17 46.31 4.59
N GLN A 679 -5.45 46.39 4.95
CA GLN A 679 -5.88 46.62 6.34
C GLN A 679 -5.86 45.34 7.20
N GLY A 680 -5.88 44.16 6.60
CA GLY A 680 -5.99 42.86 7.27
C GLY A 680 -7.43 42.44 7.59
N ILE A 681 -7.58 41.63 8.66
CA ILE A 681 -8.88 41.12 9.11
C ILE A 681 -9.43 41.95 10.27
N LEU A 682 -10.71 42.33 10.19
CA LEU A 682 -11.42 42.97 11.29
C LEU A 682 -11.43 42.03 12.51
N ILE A 683 -11.09 42.53 13.71
CA ILE A 683 -11.01 41.72 14.93
C ILE A 683 -12.27 40.88 15.17
N LYS A 684 -13.46 41.47 14.97
CA LYS A 684 -14.73 40.75 15.15
C LYS A 684 -14.88 39.57 14.18
N LYS A 685 -14.42 39.72 12.93
CA LYS A 685 -14.43 38.62 11.96
C LYS A 685 -13.42 37.53 12.33
N LEU A 686 -12.22 37.90 12.79
CA LEU A 686 -11.23 36.95 13.30
C LEU A 686 -11.79 36.14 14.48
N ASP A 687 -12.45 36.84 15.40
CA ASP A 687 -13.12 36.27 16.56
C ASP A 687 -14.20 35.25 16.15
N GLU A 688 -15.07 35.61 15.21
CA GLU A 688 -16.11 34.73 14.65
C GLU A 688 -15.50 33.49 13.97
N LEU A 689 -14.43 33.65 13.16
CA LEU A 689 -13.79 32.55 12.41
C LEU A 689 -13.00 31.54 13.27
N LEU A 690 -12.57 31.93 14.48
CA LEU A 690 -11.73 31.10 15.35
C LEU A 690 -12.40 30.68 16.68
N TRP A 691 -13.35 31.46 17.18
CA TRP A 691 -13.99 31.30 18.49
C TRP A 691 -15.49 31.68 18.51
N GLY A 692 -16.18 31.65 17.37
CA GLY A 692 -17.60 32.00 17.26
C GLY A 692 -18.57 31.13 18.09
N ASP A 693 -18.08 30.05 18.71
CA ASP A 693 -18.77 29.19 19.67
C ASP A 693 -18.80 29.75 21.11
N LYS A 694 -18.14 30.89 21.38
CA LYS A 694 -17.87 31.40 22.74
C LYS A 694 -18.44 32.80 22.98
N ASN A 695 -18.62 33.13 24.26
CA ASN A 695 -19.01 34.48 24.68
C ASN A 695 -17.87 35.51 24.56
N ASP A 696 -18.21 36.77 24.35
CA ASP A 696 -17.28 37.88 24.06
C ASP A 696 -16.08 37.98 25.02
N SER A 697 -16.29 37.73 26.31
CA SER A 697 -15.23 37.77 27.32
C SER A 697 -14.23 36.62 27.15
N SER A 698 -14.72 35.40 26.86
CA SER A 698 -13.88 34.24 26.55
C SER A 698 -13.20 34.37 25.20
N VAL A 699 -13.87 34.92 24.19
CA VAL A 699 -13.30 35.23 22.87
C VAL A 699 -12.13 36.20 23.02
N ARG A 700 -12.33 37.34 23.69
CA ARG A 700 -11.29 38.36 23.88
C ARG A 700 -10.07 37.82 24.64
N ASN A 701 -10.29 37.04 25.70
CA ASN A 701 -9.20 36.39 26.43
C ASN A 701 -8.46 35.40 25.53
N ASN A 702 -9.19 34.56 24.80
CA ASN A 702 -8.61 33.60 23.87
C ASN A 702 -7.80 34.28 22.76
N ARG A 703 -8.29 35.35 22.14
CA ARG A 703 -7.54 36.10 21.13
C ARG A 703 -6.23 36.64 21.70
N ASN A 704 -6.28 37.30 22.86
CA ASN A 704 -5.10 37.89 23.49
C ASN A 704 -4.02 36.86 23.81
N VAL A 705 -4.38 35.71 24.40
CA VAL A 705 -3.45 34.62 24.68
C VAL A 705 -2.84 34.07 23.38
N SER A 706 -3.66 33.81 22.36
CA SER A 706 -3.17 33.28 21.07
C SER A 706 -2.21 34.23 20.36
N LEU A 707 -2.49 35.54 20.40
CA LEU A 707 -1.62 36.56 19.82
C LEU A 707 -0.30 36.69 20.60
N SER A 708 -0.33 36.50 21.92
CA SER A 708 0.88 36.47 22.75
C SER A 708 1.75 35.25 22.44
N GLU A 709 1.14 34.06 22.37
CA GLU A 709 1.82 32.81 21.99
C GLU A 709 2.36 32.88 20.55
N LEU A 710 1.58 33.39 19.60
CA LEU A 710 2.00 33.53 18.21
C LEU A 710 3.19 34.49 18.06
N ARG A 711 3.18 35.62 18.78
CA ARG A 711 4.30 36.58 18.76
C ARG A 711 5.62 35.96 19.20
N VAL A 712 5.62 35.06 20.19
CA VAL A 712 6.84 34.35 20.59
C VAL A 712 7.36 33.46 19.45
N LEU A 713 6.49 32.72 18.76
CA LEU A 713 6.89 31.81 17.69
C LEU A 713 7.36 32.53 16.41
N ILE A 714 6.70 33.62 16.01
CA ILE A 714 7.07 34.34 14.78
C ILE A 714 8.43 35.05 14.90
N CYS A 715 8.85 35.46 16.11
CA CYS A 715 10.20 36.00 16.37
C CYS A 715 11.34 34.95 16.27
N GLU A 716 11.02 33.65 16.25
CA GLU A 716 11.98 32.60 15.91
C GLU A 716 12.23 32.55 14.39
N ILE A 717 11.20 32.84 13.57
CA ILE A 717 11.25 32.80 12.10
C ILE A 717 12.15 33.92 11.54
N GLY A 718 11.96 35.15 12.01
CA GLY A 718 12.65 36.34 11.52
C GLY A 718 11.90 37.61 11.91
N THR A 719 12.06 38.68 11.14
CA THR A 719 11.36 39.96 11.37
C THR A 719 9.89 39.82 10.96
N ILE A 720 8.99 39.59 11.92
CA ILE A 720 7.55 39.48 11.68
C ILE A 720 6.79 40.25 12.75
N GLU A 721 5.92 41.16 12.33
CA GLU A 721 5.06 41.94 13.23
C GLU A 721 3.57 41.64 13.03
N VAL A 722 2.82 41.61 14.14
CA VAL A 722 1.35 41.54 14.11
C VAL A 722 0.79 42.87 14.60
N ILE A 723 0.43 43.70 13.62
CA ILE A 723 -0.06 45.07 13.79
C ILE A 723 -1.55 45.04 14.07
N ASN A 724 -1.99 45.89 15.01
CA ASN A 724 -3.39 46.16 15.30
C ASN A 724 -3.64 47.65 15.02
N ASP A 725 -4.40 47.94 13.98
CA ASP A 725 -4.68 49.30 13.50
C ASP A 725 -6.17 49.45 13.18
N GLY A 726 -6.81 50.51 13.67
CA GLY A 726 -8.24 50.77 13.44
C GLY A 726 -9.22 49.66 13.88
N GLY A 727 -8.79 48.66 14.67
CA GLY A 727 -9.59 47.47 14.99
C GLY A 727 -9.45 46.30 14.00
N PHE A 728 -8.49 46.39 13.07
CA PHE A 728 -8.06 45.33 12.17
C PHE A 728 -6.71 44.76 12.63
N LEU A 729 -6.50 43.47 12.37
CA LEU A 729 -5.24 42.77 12.59
C LEU A 729 -4.64 42.36 11.25
N ARG A 730 -3.37 42.67 11.03
CA ARG A 730 -2.58 42.17 9.91
C ARG A 730 -1.21 41.68 10.38
N ILE A 731 -0.58 40.85 9.56
CA ILE A 731 0.80 40.42 9.74
C ILE A 731 1.65 41.07 8.66
N GLU A 732 2.79 41.63 9.04
CA GLU A 732 3.80 42.15 8.12
C GLU A 732 5.07 41.31 8.27
N LEU A 733 5.63 40.90 7.13
CA LEU A 733 6.87 40.12 7.03
C LEU A 733 7.99 41.08 6.58
N GLY A 734 9.13 41.02 7.24
CA GLY A 734 10.35 41.69 6.80
C GLY A 734 11.03 40.94 5.65
N ASP A 735 11.97 41.62 4.99
CA ASP A 735 12.69 41.10 3.82
C ASP A 735 13.55 39.85 4.12
N ASP A 736 13.79 39.53 5.40
CA ASP A 736 14.47 38.31 5.86
C ASP A 736 13.58 37.07 5.93
N VAL A 737 12.26 37.20 5.73
CA VAL A 737 11.30 36.09 5.88
C VAL A 737 10.65 35.71 4.55
N PHE A 738 10.85 34.46 4.14
CA PHE A 738 10.19 33.89 2.97
C PHE A 738 8.79 33.38 3.31
N CYS A 739 7.79 33.70 2.48
CA CYS A 739 6.44 33.15 2.58
C CYS A 739 5.92 32.79 1.19
N ASP A 740 5.86 31.50 0.87
CA ASP A 740 5.62 31.01 -0.49
C ASP A 740 4.33 31.55 -1.13
N TYR A 741 3.23 31.62 -0.39
CA TYR A 741 1.96 32.17 -0.85
C TYR A 741 2.01 33.68 -1.13
N ILE A 742 2.65 34.46 -0.24
CA ILE A 742 2.78 35.92 -0.44
C ILE A 742 3.71 36.19 -1.63
N THR A 743 4.83 35.46 -1.73
CA THR A 743 5.74 35.58 -2.87
C THR A 743 5.07 35.17 -4.18
N ALA A 744 4.29 34.08 -4.21
CA ALA A 744 3.51 33.69 -5.38
C ALA A 744 2.57 34.80 -5.83
N CYS A 745 1.69 35.28 -4.93
CA CYS A 745 0.74 36.34 -5.26
C CYS A 745 1.43 37.64 -5.71
N LYS A 746 2.57 38.01 -5.10
CA LYS A 746 3.36 39.17 -5.52
C LYS A 746 3.93 38.99 -6.92
N LEU A 747 4.64 37.88 -7.19
CA LEU A 747 5.25 37.63 -8.50
C LEU A 747 4.21 37.56 -9.62
N ILE A 748 3.04 36.95 -9.38
CA ILE A 748 1.94 36.88 -10.35
C ILE A 748 1.39 38.29 -10.66
N ASN A 749 1.16 39.11 -9.63
CA ASN A 749 0.66 40.48 -9.82
C ASN A 749 1.69 41.38 -10.52
N ASP A 750 2.96 41.35 -10.07
CA ASP A 750 4.05 42.12 -10.66
C ASP A 750 4.23 41.77 -12.17
N PHE A 751 4.08 40.49 -12.54
CA PHE A 751 4.12 40.02 -13.93
C PHE A 751 2.91 40.46 -14.78
N ARG A 752 1.72 40.55 -14.17
CA ARG A 752 0.48 40.99 -14.85
C ARG A 752 0.41 42.51 -15.03
N GLU A 753 0.88 43.29 -14.05
CA GLU A 753 0.76 44.75 -14.08
C GLU A 753 1.87 45.44 -14.89
N SER A 754 3.05 44.83 -15.03
CA SER A 754 4.21 45.49 -15.67
C SER A 754 4.44 45.08 -17.13
N LYS A 755 4.26 46.03 -18.06
CA LYS A 755 4.62 45.85 -19.48
C LYS A 755 6.14 45.74 -19.74
N GLU A 756 6.96 46.28 -18.85
CA GLU A 756 8.43 46.15 -18.92
C GLU A 756 8.94 44.94 -18.10
N GLY A 757 8.10 44.40 -17.20
CA GLY A 757 8.43 43.29 -16.30
C GLY A 757 8.20 41.89 -16.86
N GLN A 758 7.68 41.73 -18.08
CA GLN A 758 7.53 40.41 -18.73
C GLN A 758 8.85 39.86 -19.29
N THR A 759 9.94 39.97 -18.52
CA THR A 759 11.24 39.39 -18.89
C THR A 759 11.15 37.86 -18.86
N GLU A 760 11.79 37.20 -19.83
CA GLU A 760 11.84 35.72 -19.88
C GLU A 760 12.46 35.12 -18.61
N GLU A 761 13.32 35.88 -17.93
CA GLU A 761 13.99 35.49 -16.69
C GLU A 761 13.03 35.39 -15.47
N MET A 762 11.88 36.10 -15.48
CA MET A 762 10.90 35.99 -14.39
C MET A 762 10.05 34.72 -14.45
N ILE A 763 9.81 34.16 -15.64
CA ILE A 763 8.95 32.97 -15.80
C ILE A 763 9.51 31.77 -15.02
N PRO A 764 10.81 31.42 -15.08
CA PRO A 764 11.37 30.34 -14.26
C PRO A 764 11.20 30.53 -12.74
N VAL A 765 11.27 31.78 -12.26
CA VAL A 765 11.11 32.10 -10.82
C VAL A 765 9.65 31.96 -10.39
N ILE A 766 8.71 32.35 -11.25
CA ILE A 766 7.27 32.12 -11.03
C ILE A 766 6.98 30.62 -10.99
N LEU A 767 7.44 29.86 -12.00
CA LEU A 767 7.21 28.41 -12.07
C LEU A 767 7.84 27.67 -10.89
N GLU A 768 9.00 28.10 -10.38
CA GLU A 768 9.61 27.56 -9.14
C GLU A 768 8.65 27.65 -7.94
N VAL A 769 8.02 28.79 -7.70
CA VAL A 769 7.11 28.96 -6.56
C VAL A 769 5.80 28.21 -6.77
N LEU A 770 5.27 28.20 -7.99
CA LEU A 770 4.04 27.46 -8.32
C LEU A 770 4.22 25.94 -8.22
N LEU A 771 5.45 25.43 -8.41
CA LEU A 771 5.78 24.02 -8.17
C LEU A 771 5.67 23.58 -6.71
N TYR A 772 5.53 24.50 -5.75
CA TYR A 772 5.29 24.14 -4.35
C TYR A 772 3.86 23.62 -4.10
N GLY A 773 2.95 23.78 -5.07
CA GLY A 773 1.63 23.16 -5.12
C GLY A 773 0.47 24.08 -4.72
N THR A 774 -0.73 23.52 -4.67
CA THR A 774 -1.97 24.24 -4.33
C THR A 774 -1.96 24.76 -2.88
N LEU A 775 -2.81 25.74 -2.58
CA LEU A 775 -2.91 26.32 -1.24
C LEU A 775 -3.50 25.30 -0.24
N LEU A 776 -2.65 24.80 0.67
CA LEU A 776 -3.03 23.95 1.81
C LEU A 776 -4.03 22.80 1.48
N PRO A 777 -3.83 21.96 0.44
CA PRO A 777 -4.77 20.93 0.01
C PRO A 777 -5.27 20.03 1.15
N ASN A 778 -4.37 19.58 2.03
CA ASN A 778 -4.67 18.68 3.15
C ASN A 778 -5.26 19.39 4.39
N THR A 779 -5.62 20.68 4.31
CA THR A 779 -6.22 21.44 5.43
C THR A 779 -7.68 21.76 5.12
N VAL A 780 -8.60 21.09 5.83
CA VAL A 780 -10.06 21.28 5.70
C VAL A 780 -10.54 22.28 6.77
N ILE A 781 -10.95 23.47 6.33
CA ILE A 781 -11.51 24.54 7.17
C ILE A 781 -12.48 25.36 6.31
N ASP A 782 -13.74 25.49 6.74
CA ASP A 782 -14.84 26.03 5.93
C ASP A 782 -14.57 27.43 5.34
N TRP A 783 -13.91 28.33 6.08
CA TRP A 783 -13.60 29.68 5.61
C TRP A 783 -12.37 29.77 4.69
N LEU A 784 -11.57 28.69 4.60
CA LEU A 784 -10.34 28.64 3.81
C LEU A 784 -10.62 28.37 2.33
N ASP A 785 -11.70 27.66 2.00
CA ASP A 785 -11.94 27.17 0.64
C ASP A 785 -12.15 28.30 -0.38
N GLY A 786 -12.70 29.44 0.06
CA GLY A 786 -12.74 30.66 -0.77
C GLY A 786 -11.35 31.20 -1.14
N PHE A 787 -10.37 31.13 -0.23
CA PHE A 787 -8.99 31.52 -0.54
C PHE A 787 -8.27 30.50 -1.43
N LYS A 788 -8.61 29.21 -1.31
CA LYS A 788 -8.11 28.18 -2.22
C LYS A 788 -8.62 28.42 -3.64
N ALA A 789 -9.92 28.67 -3.79
CA ALA A 789 -10.52 29.01 -5.08
C ALA A 789 -9.89 30.28 -5.69
N ASP A 790 -9.81 31.38 -4.92
CA ASP A 790 -9.17 32.63 -5.37
C ASP A 790 -7.73 32.39 -5.86
N TYR A 791 -6.94 31.58 -5.14
CA TYR A 791 -5.56 31.25 -5.50
C TYR A 791 -5.47 30.34 -6.73
N SER A 792 -6.29 29.28 -6.80
CA SER A 792 -6.33 28.37 -7.94
C SER A 792 -6.70 29.12 -9.23
N THR A 793 -7.72 29.99 -9.20
CA THR A 793 -8.07 30.85 -10.35
C THR A 793 -6.88 31.74 -10.75
N LEU A 794 -6.27 32.45 -9.79
CA LEU A 794 -5.11 33.32 -10.05
C LEU A 794 -3.95 32.59 -10.74
N VAL A 795 -3.67 31.35 -10.32
CA VAL A 795 -2.60 30.50 -10.87
C VAL A 795 -2.98 29.93 -12.24
N ILE A 796 -4.18 29.36 -12.39
CA ILE A 796 -4.64 28.74 -13.64
C ILE A 796 -4.72 29.78 -14.77
N ASP A 797 -5.31 30.95 -14.50
CA ASP A 797 -5.38 32.06 -15.44
C ASP A 797 -3.98 32.45 -15.95
N LEU A 798 -3.00 32.61 -15.05
CA LEU A 798 -1.62 32.96 -15.44
C LEU A 798 -0.96 31.85 -16.25
N LEU A 799 -1.11 30.59 -15.84
CA LEU A 799 -0.49 29.47 -16.54
C LEU A 799 -1.10 29.30 -17.94
N ASN A 800 -2.39 29.56 -18.12
CA ASN A 800 -3.04 29.61 -19.44
C ASN A 800 -2.46 30.75 -20.31
N ASP A 801 -2.37 31.98 -19.79
CA ASP A 801 -1.76 33.12 -20.50
C ASP A 801 -0.32 32.80 -20.95
N LEU A 802 0.48 32.22 -20.05
CA LEU A 802 1.85 31.80 -20.33
C LEU A 802 1.90 30.66 -21.35
N LEU A 803 1.02 29.66 -21.25
CA LEU A 803 0.99 28.53 -22.17
C LEU A 803 0.70 29.00 -23.60
N ILE A 804 -0.35 29.82 -23.78
CA ILE A 804 -0.70 30.41 -25.07
C ILE A 804 0.48 31.20 -25.65
N ARG A 805 1.08 32.09 -24.85
CA ARG A 805 2.24 32.90 -25.24
C ARG A 805 3.42 32.05 -25.73
N GLU A 806 3.80 31.02 -24.98
CA GLU A 806 4.94 30.17 -25.32
C GLU A 806 4.63 29.19 -26.47
N GLU A 807 3.36 28.79 -26.68
CA GLU A 807 2.94 28.04 -27.86
C GLU A 807 2.97 28.90 -29.15
N GLU A 808 2.51 30.16 -29.09
CA GLU A 808 2.59 31.12 -30.20
C GLU A 808 4.06 31.40 -30.60
N MET A 809 4.94 31.57 -29.60
CA MET A 809 6.38 31.72 -29.81
C MET A 809 7.10 30.39 -30.16
N LYS A 810 6.38 29.27 -30.23
CA LYS A 810 6.88 27.92 -30.54
C LYS A 810 7.93 27.41 -29.55
N ASN A 811 7.95 27.93 -28.33
CA ASN A 811 8.81 27.49 -27.25
C ASN A 811 8.21 26.26 -26.55
N TYR A 812 7.99 25.19 -27.31
CA TYR A 812 7.28 23.99 -26.86
C TYR A 812 7.92 23.31 -25.63
N LYS A 813 9.21 23.55 -25.38
CA LYS A 813 9.90 23.09 -24.16
C LYS A 813 9.45 23.84 -22.91
N LEU A 814 9.31 25.17 -22.99
CA LEU A 814 8.79 25.96 -21.87
C LEU A 814 7.27 25.75 -21.72
N ALA A 815 6.51 25.68 -22.82
CA ALA A 815 5.10 25.30 -22.79
C ALA A 815 4.87 23.93 -22.11
N SER A 816 5.69 22.92 -22.41
CA SER A 816 5.69 21.61 -21.72
C SER A 816 6.06 21.69 -20.23
N SER A 817 6.81 22.72 -19.83
CA SER A 817 7.18 22.97 -18.43
C SER A 817 6.07 23.72 -17.68
N ILE A 818 5.36 24.62 -18.36
CA ILE A 818 4.15 25.29 -17.87
C ILE A 818 3.04 24.24 -17.68
N ALA A 819 2.82 23.35 -18.66
CA ALA A 819 1.88 22.23 -18.56
C ALA A 819 2.18 21.28 -17.39
N ASP A 820 3.46 21.02 -17.09
CA ASP A 820 3.89 20.26 -15.91
C ASP A 820 3.44 20.94 -14.60
N VAL A 821 3.53 22.27 -14.51
CA VAL A 821 3.00 23.03 -13.37
C VAL A 821 1.47 23.04 -13.37
N MET A 822 0.81 23.18 -14.53
CA MET A 822 -0.65 23.17 -14.62
C MET A 822 -1.25 21.89 -14.05
N PHE A 823 -0.71 20.71 -14.41
CA PHE A 823 -1.17 19.43 -13.86
C PHE A 823 -1.06 19.29 -12.32
N LEU A 824 -0.26 20.12 -11.66
CA LEU A 824 -0.16 20.16 -10.20
C LEU A 824 -1.30 20.97 -9.54
N HIS A 825 -1.88 21.93 -10.27
CA HIS A 825 -2.98 22.80 -9.79
C HIS A 825 -4.35 22.42 -10.36
N ASP A 826 -4.38 21.87 -11.56
CA ASP A 826 -5.54 21.28 -12.24
C ASP A 826 -5.12 20.01 -12.99
N SER A 827 -5.47 18.86 -12.44
CA SER A 827 -5.17 17.55 -13.04
C SER A 827 -5.98 17.26 -14.31
N LEU A 828 -7.02 18.04 -14.61
CA LEU A 828 -7.93 17.86 -15.75
C LEU A 828 -7.82 18.97 -16.82
N SER A 829 -6.77 19.79 -16.79
CA SER A 829 -6.53 20.76 -17.87
C SER A 829 -6.23 20.07 -19.20
N GLU A 830 -7.13 20.27 -20.17
CA GLU A 830 -6.98 19.77 -21.55
C GLU A 830 -5.87 20.51 -22.31
N GLU A 831 -5.64 21.78 -21.99
CA GLU A 831 -4.59 22.62 -22.57
C GLU A 831 -3.20 22.10 -22.17
N ALA A 832 -3.02 21.77 -20.88
CA ALA A 832 -1.80 21.14 -20.39
C ALA A 832 -1.54 19.78 -21.06
N LEU A 833 -2.59 18.95 -21.20
CA LEU A 833 -2.52 17.69 -21.94
C LEU A 833 -2.09 17.90 -23.40
N HIS A 834 -2.69 18.87 -24.08
CA HIS A 834 -2.40 19.16 -25.47
C HIS A 834 -0.93 19.60 -25.65
N ALA A 835 -0.47 20.59 -24.90
CA ALA A 835 0.89 21.10 -24.99
C ALA A 835 1.93 20.02 -24.64
N LYS A 836 1.66 19.22 -23.60
CA LYS A 836 2.56 18.13 -23.16
C LYS A 836 2.65 17.02 -24.20
N CYS A 837 1.53 16.56 -24.75
CA CYS A 837 1.50 15.54 -25.80
C CYS A 837 2.19 16.03 -27.09
N ARG A 838 1.92 17.28 -27.52
CA ARG A 838 2.55 17.91 -28.69
C ARG A 838 4.08 17.95 -28.55
N TYR A 839 4.60 18.46 -27.43
CA TYR A 839 6.05 18.51 -27.18
C TYR A 839 6.69 17.11 -27.15
N LEU A 840 6.08 16.16 -26.45
CA LEU A 840 6.62 14.79 -26.33
C LEU A 840 6.64 14.05 -27.68
N CYS A 841 5.62 14.24 -28.52
CA CYS A 841 5.62 13.73 -29.90
C CYS A 841 6.72 14.39 -30.75
N MET A 842 6.90 15.72 -30.65
CA MET A 842 7.96 16.45 -31.36
C MET A 842 9.37 15.94 -31.00
N VAL A 843 9.65 15.61 -29.73
CA VAL A 843 10.95 15.07 -29.31
C VAL A 843 11.07 13.54 -29.47
N GLY A 844 10.15 12.90 -30.20
CA GLY A 844 10.17 11.46 -30.49
C GLY A 844 9.69 10.56 -29.34
N LYS A 845 9.35 11.12 -28.16
CA LYS A 845 8.82 10.40 -26.99
C LYS A 845 7.32 10.05 -27.13
N LYS A 846 6.86 9.57 -28.30
CA LYS A 846 5.42 9.31 -28.59
C LYS A 846 4.79 8.30 -27.62
N SER A 847 5.54 7.31 -27.14
CA SER A 847 5.08 6.36 -26.12
C SER A 847 4.79 7.03 -24.77
N LEU A 848 5.61 8.01 -24.36
CA LEU A 848 5.37 8.78 -23.14
C LEU A 848 4.17 9.73 -23.30
N ALA A 849 4.02 10.37 -24.47
CA ALA A 849 2.84 11.17 -24.78
C ALA A 849 1.55 10.35 -24.65
N LYS A 850 1.53 9.13 -25.22
CA LYS A 850 0.39 8.20 -25.12
C LYS A 850 0.11 7.78 -23.67
N LYS A 851 1.14 7.47 -22.87
CA LYS A 851 0.98 7.18 -21.43
C LYS A 851 0.35 8.34 -20.65
N ILE A 852 0.75 9.59 -20.92
CA ILE A 852 0.15 10.77 -20.26
C ILE A 852 -1.31 10.94 -20.67
N TYR A 853 -1.63 10.77 -21.96
CA TYR A 853 -3.01 10.79 -22.45
C TYR A 853 -3.89 9.69 -21.84
N ASP A 854 -3.40 8.45 -21.77
CA ASP A 854 -4.19 7.33 -21.23
C ASP A 854 -4.46 7.50 -19.73
N ARG A 855 -3.48 8.05 -19.00
CA ARG A 855 -3.68 8.46 -17.61
C ARG A 855 -4.70 9.60 -17.49
N PHE A 856 -4.58 10.66 -18.29
CA PHE A 856 -5.55 11.76 -18.27
C PHE A 856 -6.97 11.26 -18.55
N ALA A 857 -7.18 10.43 -19.58
CA ALA A 857 -8.50 9.89 -19.90
C ALA A 857 -9.06 9.00 -18.78
N LYS A 858 -8.20 8.27 -18.06
CA LYS A 858 -8.58 7.55 -16.84
C LYS A 858 -8.98 8.51 -15.71
N ASP A 859 -8.13 9.47 -15.38
CA ASP A 859 -8.34 10.43 -14.28
C ASP A 859 -9.60 11.30 -14.55
N TYR A 860 -9.85 11.70 -15.81
CA TYR A 860 -11.05 12.39 -16.29
C TYR A 860 -12.33 11.58 -16.04
N ARG A 861 -12.31 10.29 -16.38
CA ARG A 861 -13.43 9.37 -16.14
C ARG A 861 -13.65 9.06 -14.66
N GLU A 862 -12.60 8.91 -13.87
CA GLU A 862 -12.72 8.68 -12.41
C GLU A 862 -13.29 9.89 -11.67
N ILE A 863 -12.99 11.11 -12.12
CA ILE A 863 -13.43 12.36 -11.46
C ILE A 863 -14.78 12.86 -11.99
N LEU A 864 -15.03 12.81 -13.31
CA LEU A 864 -16.24 13.37 -13.94
C LEU A 864 -17.30 12.32 -14.31
N GLY A 865 -16.95 11.03 -14.33
CA GLY A 865 -17.87 9.94 -14.65
C GLY A 865 -18.20 9.78 -16.14
N GLU A 866 -17.52 10.51 -17.04
CA GLU A 866 -17.65 10.38 -18.49
C GLU A 866 -16.31 10.09 -19.19
N GLU A 867 -16.36 9.43 -20.36
CA GLU A 867 -15.17 9.16 -21.18
C GLU A 867 -14.64 10.43 -21.85
N TYR A 868 -13.31 10.57 -21.92
CA TYR A 868 -12.68 11.73 -22.55
C TYR A 868 -12.87 11.72 -24.08
N LYS A 869 -13.46 12.79 -24.61
CA LYS A 869 -14.00 12.85 -25.98
C LYS A 869 -12.94 13.04 -27.07
N SER A 870 -11.84 13.72 -26.76
CA SER A 870 -10.79 14.03 -27.74
C SER A 870 -9.81 12.86 -27.85
N SER A 871 -9.64 12.29 -29.04
CA SER A 871 -8.69 11.19 -29.26
C SER A 871 -7.23 11.63 -29.12
N PHE A 872 -6.32 10.68 -28.81
CA PHE A 872 -4.87 10.95 -28.82
C PHE A 872 -4.37 11.47 -30.17
N GLN A 873 -4.95 11.01 -31.29
CA GLN A 873 -4.52 11.44 -32.63
C GLN A 873 -4.97 12.88 -32.95
N SER A 874 -6.09 13.35 -32.38
CA SER A 874 -6.57 14.73 -32.52
C SER A 874 -5.81 15.75 -31.66
N LEU A 875 -5.02 15.31 -30.67
CA LEU A 875 -4.18 16.19 -29.83
C LEU A 875 -2.75 16.38 -30.37
N ILE A 876 -2.39 15.65 -31.44
CA ILE A 876 -1.02 15.64 -32.01
C ILE A 876 -0.99 16.03 -33.50
N ASN A 877 -2.15 16.37 -34.06
CA ASN A 877 -2.34 16.92 -35.40
C ASN A 877 -2.58 18.44 -35.29
#